data_AF-A0A2A4J598-F1
#
_entry.id   AF-A0A2A4J598-F1
#
_cell.length_a   1.000
_cell.length_b   1.000
_cell.length_c   1.000
_cell.angle_alpha   90.00
_cell.angle_beta   90.00
_cell.angle_gamma   90.00
#
_symmetry.space_group_name_H-M   'P 1'
#
loop_
_entity.id
_entity.type
_entity.pdbx_description
1 polymer ?
#
loop_
_entity_poly.entity_id
_entity_poly.type
_entity_poly.pdbx_seq_one_letter_code
_entity_poly.pdbx_strand_id
1 'polypeptide(L)'
;MSNISLDKETFYRRMKKLYAAWKAAAADSKSDDTLGKVDCLVSCVGVDEDTLYSKSTALQTWLFGYELPDTITVLTENSMCFLASKKKIEFLRQIENGKEETELPPVKLLIRDRNDKDKENFNKLVQEIKKSKSGKTLGVFAKDNYPGEFCESWKAVMKGEKFENVDISSSIAHLMAPKEDSEIITVKKACLVTVDVFTKYLKDQIMEIIDSDKKVKHSKLAEGVEAAISDKKYVTGVDTSQVDMCYPPIIQSGGNYSLKFSAVSDKNHLHFGAIVCSLGARYKSYCSNIVRTLLVNPTDEIQSNYNFLLNIEEEVMKKLVSGAKLSSVYEAGLELAKKEKPNLVENLTKSFGFAMGIEFRESSIIIGPKTSTVAKKGMVFNINIGLANLTNSAATEKEGKTYALFIGDTVLVNEEQPASLLTQSKKKIKNVGIFLKDDDEEEEEEKENKTEILGRGKRTAVIESKLRTEHSSEEKRKEHQRELAITLNEKAKERLAKQSSGKEGEKLRKSTVSYKSTSQMPRENEVKELKLYVDRKYETVILPIFGVPVPFHISTIKNISQSVEGDYTYLRINFFHPGATMGRNEGGNYSQPDATFVKEVTYRSTNTKEPGEISPPSSNLNTGFRLIKEVQKKFKTREAEEREKEDLVKQDTLVLSQSKGNPKLKDFKRR
;
A
#
# COMPACT_ATOMS: atom_id res chain seq x y z
N MET A 1 -8.20 -25.70 13.31
CA MET A 1 -6.80 -25.23 13.46
C MET A 1 -6.07 -25.65 12.21
N SER A 2 -5.70 -24.70 11.35
CA SER A 2 -4.83 -24.95 10.21
C SER A 2 -3.53 -25.58 10.71
N ASN A 3 -3.06 -26.65 10.07
CA ASN A 3 -1.75 -27.23 10.36
C ASN A 3 -0.68 -26.16 10.11
N ILE A 4 -0.10 -25.61 11.19
CA ILE A 4 1.00 -24.65 11.11
C ILE A 4 2.23 -25.42 10.62
N SER A 5 2.78 -25.03 9.48
CA SER A 5 3.94 -25.68 8.85
C SER A 5 5.13 -24.72 8.83
N LEU A 6 6.31 -25.26 9.10
CA LEU A 6 7.57 -24.51 9.09
C LEU A 6 8.16 -24.58 7.68
N ASP A 7 8.48 -23.44 7.08
CA ASP A 7 9.21 -23.38 5.82
C ASP A 7 10.68 -23.77 6.02
N LYS A 8 10.96 -25.07 5.84
CA LYS A 8 12.27 -25.67 6.11
C LYS A 8 13.37 -25.08 5.24
N GLU A 9 13.07 -24.82 3.97
CA GLU A 9 14.05 -24.29 3.02
C GLU A 9 14.49 -22.89 3.46
N THR A 10 13.52 -22.03 3.81
CA THR A 10 13.79 -20.70 4.34
C THR A 10 14.56 -20.77 5.66
N PHE A 11 14.21 -21.67 6.58
CA PHE A 11 14.95 -21.86 7.83
C PHE A 11 16.41 -22.21 7.58
N TYR A 12 16.70 -23.27 6.80
CA TYR A 12 18.07 -23.72 6.56
C TYR A 12 18.88 -22.68 5.79
N ARG A 13 18.30 -22.02 4.78
CA ARG A 13 18.96 -20.93 4.03
C ARG A 13 19.39 -19.79 4.96
N ARG A 14 18.49 -19.33 5.83
CA ARG A 14 18.74 -18.23 6.76
C ARG A 14 19.70 -18.62 7.89
N MET A 15 19.60 -19.86 8.37
CA MET A 15 20.53 -20.40 9.36
C MET A 15 21.95 -20.55 8.81
N LYS A 16 22.11 -21.04 7.57
CA LYS A 16 23.40 -21.06 6.87
C LYS A 16 23.99 -19.66 6.76
N LYS A 17 23.18 -18.67 6.39
CA LYS A 17 23.60 -17.26 6.31
C LYS A 17 24.11 -16.76 7.66
N LEU A 18 23.42 -17.07 8.76
CA LEU A 18 23.84 -16.70 10.12
C LEU A 18 25.16 -17.35 10.53
N TYR A 19 25.28 -18.67 10.37
CA TYR A 19 26.50 -19.39 10.72
C TYR A 19 27.70 -19.01 9.85
N ALA A 20 27.49 -18.75 8.56
CA ALA A 20 28.52 -18.27 7.66
C ALA A 20 29.01 -16.87 8.07
N ALA A 21 28.10 -15.95 8.40
CA ALA A 21 28.46 -14.63 8.93
C ALA A 21 29.22 -14.73 10.25
N TRP A 22 28.79 -15.62 11.15
CA TRP A 22 29.47 -15.85 12.42
C TRP A 22 30.90 -16.39 12.24
N LYS A 23 31.09 -17.39 11.37
CA LYS A 23 32.41 -17.93 11.03
C LYS A 23 33.31 -16.89 10.36
N ALA A 24 32.76 -16.11 9.41
CA ALA A 24 33.51 -15.05 8.72
C ALA A 24 33.97 -13.95 9.68
N ALA A 25 33.09 -13.48 10.56
CA ALA A 25 33.44 -12.48 11.57
C ALA A 25 34.49 -13.00 12.56
N ALA A 26 34.45 -14.29 12.92
CA ALA A 26 35.45 -14.90 13.80
C ALA A 26 36.82 -15.08 13.11
N ALA A 27 36.85 -15.25 11.79
CA ALA A 27 38.08 -15.42 11.02
C ALA A 27 38.82 -14.10 10.75
N ASP A 28 38.12 -12.97 10.73
CA ASP A 28 38.70 -11.65 10.51
C ASP A 28 39.11 -11.00 11.85
N SER A 29 40.39 -11.15 12.20
CA SER A 29 40.96 -10.57 13.43
C SER A 29 40.98 -9.04 13.47
N LYS A 30 40.72 -8.37 12.34
CA LYS A 30 40.60 -6.91 12.25
C LYS A 30 39.15 -6.42 12.24
N SER A 31 38.18 -7.34 12.25
CA SER A 31 36.77 -6.99 12.26
C SER A 31 36.33 -6.46 13.62
N ASP A 32 35.66 -5.31 13.61
CA ASP A 32 34.99 -4.75 14.78
C ASP A 32 33.65 -5.45 15.09
N ASP A 33 33.22 -6.40 14.25
CA ASP A 33 31.96 -7.12 14.42
C ASP A 33 31.97 -7.98 15.70
N THR A 34 31.05 -7.66 16.62
CA THR A 34 30.93 -8.36 17.90
C THR A 34 30.51 -9.82 17.74
N LEU A 35 29.89 -10.19 16.61
CA LEU A 35 29.50 -11.56 16.33
C LEU A 35 30.70 -12.51 16.28
N GLY A 36 31.87 -12.06 15.80
CA GLY A 36 33.08 -12.87 15.75
C GLY A 36 33.66 -13.20 17.13
N LYS A 37 33.34 -12.39 18.14
CA LYS A 37 33.90 -12.44 19.50
C LYS A 37 33.14 -13.35 20.45
N VAL A 38 32.02 -13.94 20.01
CA VAL A 38 31.17 -14.77 20.87
C VAL A 38 31.38 -16.26 20.61
N ASP A 39 31.21 -17.05 21.68
CA ASP A 39 31.29 -18.50 21.69
C ASP A 39 29.95 -19.16 21.33
N CYS A 40 28.83 -18.50 21.60
CA CYS A 40 27.49 -18.92 21.19
C CYS A 40 26.51 -17.74 21.14
N LEU A 41 25.37 -17.92 20.48
CA LEU A 41 24.24 -17.00 20.54
C LEU A 41 23.17 -17.54 21.48
N VAL A 42 22.65 -16.68 22.37
CA VAL A 42 21.58 -17.02 23.31
C VAL A 42 20.45 -16.00 23.17
N SER A 43 19.24 -16.51 22.94
CA SER A 43 18.00 -15.72 22.88
C SER A 43 16.92 -16.37 23.73
N CYS A 44 16.29 -15.61 24.61
CA CYS A 44 15.20 -16.06 25.46
C CYS A 44 13.98 -15.17 25.23
N VAL A 45 12.92 -15.71 24.66
CA VAL A 45 11.66 -15.01 24.42
C VAL A 45 10.65 -15.44 25.47
N GLY A 46 10.09 -14.48 26.20
CA GLY A 46 8.99 -14.70 27.15
C GLY A 46 7.64 -14.28 26.58
N VAL A 47 6.66 -14.11 27.46
CA VAL A 47 5.36 -13.51 27.13
C VAL A 47 5.40 -12.03 27.50
N ASP A 48 5.16 -11.15 26.53
CA ASP A 48 5.06 -9.71 26.72
C ASP A 48 4.09 -9.15 25.67
N GLU A 49 2.96 -8.61 26.13
CA GLU A 49 1.92 -8.04 25.27
C GLU A 49 2.18 -6.56 24.94
N ASP A 50 3.07 -5.90 25.68
CA ASP A 50 3.38 -4.47 25.52
C ASP A 50 4.53 -4.25 24.53
N THR A 51 5.48 -5.18 24.45
CA THR A 51 6.64 -5.08 23.56
C THR A 51 6.35 -5.63 22.16
N LEU A 52 6.02 -4.74 21.22
CA LEU A 52 5.76 -5.12 19.82
C LEU A 52 7.01 -5.52 19.02
N TYR A 53 8.17 -4.94 19.35
CA TYR A 53 9.43 -5.18 18.63
C TYR A 53 10.56 -5.54 19.59
N SER A 54 11.23 -6.65 19.32
CA SER A 54 12.49 -7.03 19.93
C SER A 54 13.37 -7.76 18.92
N LYS A 55 14.67 -7.83 19.18
CA LYS A 55 15.59 -8.55 18.30
C LYS A 55 15.35 -10.06 18.37
N SER A 56 14.98 -10.58 19.54
CA SER A 56 14.69 -11.98 19.78
C SER A 56 13.47 -12.46 18.99
N THR A 57 12.35 -11.73 19.02
CA THR A 57 11.15 -12.10 18.25
C THR A 57 11.33 -11.84 16.76
N ALA A 58 12.10 -10.81 16.38
CA ALA A 58 12.48 -10.58 14.99
C ALA A 58 13.31 -11.75 14.43
N LEU A 59 14.29 -12.25 15.19
CA LEU A 59 15.08 -13.41 14.79
C LEU A 59 14.21 -14.68 14.68
N GLN A 60 13.30 -14.92 15.63
CA GLN A 60 12.36 -16.05 15.54
C GLN A 60 11.45 -15.94 14.31
N THR A 61 10.88 -14.76 14.06
CA THR A 61 10.04 -14.51 12.88
C THR A 61 10.84 -14.73 11.59
N TRP A 62 12.10 -14.30 11.55
CA TRP A 62 12.97 -14.47 10.40
C TRP A 62 13.35 -15.95 10.19
N LEU A 63 13.60 -16.72 11.25
CA LEU A 63 13.99 -18.13 11.11
C LEU A 63 12.79 -19.06 10.89
N PHE A 64 11.70 -18.85 11.62
CA PHE A 64 10.58 -19.79 11.71
C PHE A 64 9.32 -19.31 10.99
N GLY A 65 9.23 -18.02 10.68
CA GLY A 65 7.99 -17.39 10.21
C GLY A 65 6.98 -17.08 11.32
N TYR A 66 7.32 -17.38 12.58
CA TYR A 66 6.44 -17.25 13.73
C TYR A 66 7.20 -16.80 14.97
N GLU A 67 6.52 -16.06 15.85
CA GLU A 67 6.99 -15.80 17.20
C GLU A 67 6.67 -17.00 18.10
N LEU A 68 7.66 -17.43 18.87
CA LEU A 68 7.57 -18.55 19.79
C LEU A 68 7.84 -18.02 21.21
N PRO A 69 6.79 -17.56 21.93
CA PRO A 69 6.93 -17.15 23.33
C PRO A 69 7.48 -18.28 24.20
N ASP A 70 7.97 -18.00 25.39
CA ASP A 70 8.40 -19.02 26.34
C ASP A 70 9.37 -20.05 25.73
N THR A 71 10.33 -19.54 24.95
CA THR A 71 11.29 -20.34 24.16
C THR A 71 12.70 -19.81 24.34
N ILE A 72 13.64 -20.71 24.65
CA ILE A 72 15.07 -20.42 24.65
C ILE A 72 15.70 -21.04 23.41
N THR A 73 16.52 -20.24 22.73
CA THR A 73 17.35 -20.65 21.59
C THR A 73 18.82 -20.46 21.98
N VAL A 74 19.61 -21.51 21.84
CA VAL A 74 21.07 -21.48 22.01
C VAL A 74 21.72 -22.03 20.75
N LEU A 75 22.42 -21.18 20.01
CA LEU A 75 23.15 -21.56 18.80
C LEU A 75 24.64 -21.64 19.14
N THR A 76 25.20 -22.83 19.05
CA THR A 76 26.62 -23.10 19.34
C THR A 76 27.33 -23.56 18.07
N GLU A 77 28.65 -23.73 18.13
CA GLU A 77 29.41 -24.33 17.03
C GLU A 77 29.00 -25.78 16.76
N ASN A 78 28.57 -26.51 17.79
CA ASN A 78 28.37 -27.96 17.76
C ASN A 78 26.91 -28.40 17.79
N SER A 79 25.98 -27.50 18.11
CA SER A 79 24.55 -27.80 18.22
C SER A 79 23.67 -26.55 18.15
N MET A 80 22.43 -26.73 17.68
CA MET A 80 21.35 -25.74 17.76
C MET A 80 20.30 -26.22 18.75
N CYS A 81 20.26 -25.64 19.94
CA CYS A 81 19.37 -26.08 21.01
C CYS A 81 18.13 -25.19 21.10
N PHE A 82 16.96 -25.82 21.13
CA PHE A 82 15.67 -25.14 21.33
C PHE A 82 14.94 -25.76 22.53
N LEU A 83 14.63 -24.93 23.53
CA LEU A 83 13.82 -25.33 24.69
C LEU A 83 12.47 -24.61 24.63
N ALA A 84 11.39 -25.38 24.50
CA ALA A 84 10.04 -24.83 24.38
C ALA A 84 8.97 -25.81 24.89
N SER A 85 7.70 -25.40 24.89
CA SER A 85 6.59 -26.30 25.24
C SER A 85 6.45 -27.46 24.25
N LYS A 86 5.83 -28.57 24.68
CA LYS A 86 5.64 -29.78 23.84
C LYS A 86 5.06 -29.48 22.45
N LYS A 87 4.06 -28.58 22.36
CA LYS A 87 3.44 -28.19 21.08
C LYS A 87 4.42 -27.45 20.16
N LYS A 88 5.26 -26.57 20.71
CA LYS A 88 6.27 -25.80 19.96
C LYS A 88 7.42 -26.68 19.51
N ILE A 89 7.83 -27.63 20.35
CA ILE A 89 8.82 -28.64 19.97
C ILE A 89 8.29 -29.54 18.85
N GLU A 90 7.03 -29.97 18.89
CA GLU A 90 6.44 -30.74 17.78
C GLU A 90 6.43 -29.95 16.46
N PHE A 91 6.17 -28.63 16.52
CA PHE A 91 6.34 -27.75 15.36
C PHE A 91 7.79 -27.73 14.84
N LEU A 92 8.78 -27.61 15.74
CA LEU A 92 10.22 -27.59 15.41
C LEU A 92 10.80 -28.96 15.00
N ARG A 93 10.14 -30.08 15.30
CA ARG A 93 10.58 -31.42 14.84
C ARG A 93 10.71 -31.53 13.33
N GLN A 94 10.00 -30.67 12.59
CA GLN A 94 10.11 -30.53 11.15
C GLN A 94 11.55 -30.29 10.64
N ILE A 95 12.43 -29.70 11.47
CA ILE A 95 13.84 -29.41 11.16
C ILE A 95 14.86 -30.33 11.86
N GLU A 96 14.40 -31.28 12.69
CA GLU A 96 15.28 -32.18 13.47
C GLU A 96 16.01 -33.20 12.58
N ASN A 97 15.37 -33.63 11.49
CA ASN A 97 15.88 -34.66 10.58
C ASN A 97 16.56 -34.12 9.30
N GLY A 98 17.13 -32.91 9.35
CA GLY A 98 17.89 -32.32 8.25
C GLY A 98 19.25 -33.00 8.01
N LYS A 99 19.28 -34.33 7.86
CA LYS A 99 20.52 -35.12 7.69
C LYS A 99 21.31 -34.75 6.44
N GLU A 100 20.69 -34.07 5.48
CA GLU A 100 21.33 -33.58 4.26
C GLU A 100 22.06 -32.24 4.47
N GLU A 101 21.89 -31.58 5.62
CA GLU A 101 22.44 -30.26 5.90
C GLU A 101 23.76 -30.34 6.70
N THR A 102 24.79 -30.93 6.09
CA THR A 102 26.09 -31.19 6.74
C THR A 102 26.88 -29.93 7.15
N GLU A 103 26.48 -28.76 6.65
CA GLU A 103 27.14 -27.47 6.94
C GLU A 103 26.65 -26.82 8.24
N LEU A 104 25.53 -27.31 8.80
CA LEU A 104 24.90 -26.77 9.99
C LEU A 104 25.04 -27.75 11.17
N PRO A 105 25.14 -27.23 12.41
CA PRO A 105 25.18 -28.10 13.58
C PRO A 105 23.85 -28.84 13.79
N PRO A 106 23.86 -30.02 14.43
CA PRO A 106 22.63 -30.77 14.69
C PRO A 106 21.66 -30.01 15.61
N VAL A 107 20.37 -30.15 15.31
CA VAL A 107 19.28 -29.59 16.12
C VAL A 107 19.05 -30.46 17.36
N LYS A 108 18.96 -29.85 18.54
CA LYS A 108 18.61 -30.48 19.82
C LYS A 108 17.32 -29.86 20.35
N LEU A 109 16.26 -30.66 20.45
CA LEU A 109 14.95 -30.21 20.91
C LEU A 109 14.72 -30.64 22.36
N LEU A 110 14.47 -29.67 23.25
CA LEU A 110 14.18 -29.89 24.66
C LEU A 110 12.74 -29.47 24.98
N ILE A 111 11.98 -30.39 25.57
CA ILE A 111 10.61 -30.12 26.00
C ILE A 111 10.66 -29.55 27.42
N ARG A 112 9.98 -28.43 27.63
CA ARG A 112 9.87 -27.83 28.95
C ARG A 112 9.27 -28.77 29.99
N ASP A 113 9.90 -28.85 31.16
CA ASP A 113 9.41 -29.57 32.32
C ASP A 113 8.96 -28.56 33.39
N ARG A 114 7.67 -28.57 33.68
CA ARG A 114 7.07 -27.66 34.66
C ARG A 114 7.25 -28.15 36.09
N ASN A 115 7.56 -29.43 36.30
CA ASN A 115 7.67 -30.03 37.64
C ASN A 115 8.94 -29.55 38.35
N ASP A 116 10.06 -29.47 37.63
CA ASP A 116 11.36 -29.01 38.15
C ASP A 116 11.67 -27.55 37.77
N LYS A 117 10.69 -26.85 37.16
CA LYS A 117 10.84 -25.51 36.60
C LYS A 117 12.00 -25.40 35.62
N ASP A 118 12.14 -26.40 34.74
CA ASP A 118 13.14 -26.48 33.69
C ASP A 118 14.60 -26.54 34.19
N LYS A 119 14.83 -26.84 35.49
CA LYS A 119 16.18 -26.83 36.09
C LYS A 119 17.14 -27.79 35.39
N GLU A 120 16.72 -29.01 35.10
CA GLU A 120 17.55 -29.98 34.36
C GLU A 120 17.82 -29.51 32.93
N ASN A 121 16.80 -28.96 32.26
CA ASN A 121 16.92 -28.44 30.90
C ASN A 121 17.86 -27.23 30.82
N PHE A 122 17.79 -26.30 31.77
CA PHE A 122 18.72 -25.17 31.86
C PHE A 122 20.17 -25.64 32.03
N ASN A 123 20.39 -26.65 32.89
CA ASN A 123 21.72 -27.25 33.03
C ASN A 123 22.21 -27.86 31.72
N LYS A 124 21.35 -28.59 30.98
CA LYS A 124 21.70 -29.12 29.65
C LYS A 124 22.13 -28.02 28.68
N LEU A 125 21.38 -26.91 28.62
CA LEU A 125 21.72 -25.76 27.78
C LEU A 125 23.06 -25.14 28.17
N VAL A 126 23.31 -24.94 29.46
CA VAL A 126 24.60 -24.43 29.98
C VAL A 126 25.76 -25.35 29.60
N GLN A 127 25.57 -26.67 29.67
CA GLN A 127 26.61 -27.62 29.24
C GLN A 127 26.90 -27.52 27.74
N GLU A 128 25.90 -27.28 26.91
CA GLU A 128 26.11 -27.07 25.47
C GLU A 128 26.83 -25.74 25.18
N ILE A 129 26.51 -24.67 25.91
CA ILE A 129 27.23 -23.39 25.86
C ILE A 129 28.72 -23.60 26.19
N LYS A 130 29.02 -24.29 27.30
CA LYS A 130 30.40 -24.54 27.76
C LYS A 130 31.23 -25.38 26.79
N LYS A 131 30.59 -26.19 25.94
CA LYS A 131 31.25 -27.00 24.90
C LYS A 131 31.50 -26.22 23.60
N SER A 132 30.98 -25.00 23.47
CA SER A 132 31.11 -24.18 22.27
C SER A 132 32.35 -23.31 22.37
N LYS A 133 33.30 -23.43 21.43
CA LYS A 133 34.55 -22.66 21.43
C LYS A 133 35.20 -22.57 22.83
N SER A 134 35.37 -21.37 23.39
CA SER A 134 35.94 -21.18 24.74
C SER A 134 34.91 -21.33 25.87
N GLY A 135 33.62 -21.28 25.53
CA GLY A 135 32.50 -21.47 26.47
C GLY A 135 32.37 -20.37 27.51
N LYS A 136 32.79 -19.14 27.22
CA LYS A 136 32.85 -18.01 28.18
C LYS A 136 32.02 -16.80 27.74
N THR A 137 31.94 -16.54 26.44
CA THR A 137 31.37 -15.28 25.92
C THR A 137 30.10 -15.54 25.13
N LEU A 138 28.99 -14.94 25.56
CA LEU A 138 27.65 -15.13 24.97
C LEU A 138 27.25 -13.92 24.14
N GLY A 139 26.82 -14.18 22.91
CA GLY A 139 26.08 -13.22 22.11
C GLY A 139 24.65 -13.14 22.58
N VAL A 140 24.23 -11.97 23.06
CA VAL A 140 22.87 -11.71 23.55
C VAL A 140 22.29 -10.46 22.89
N PHE A 141 20.98 -10.28 22.99
CA PHE A 141 20.31 -9.04 22.64
C PHE A 141 20.13 -8.20 23.91
N ALA A 142 21.06 -7.28 24.16
CA ALA A 142 21.18 -6.63 25.47
C ALA A 142 19.96 -5.78 25.89
N LYS A 143 19.14 -5.34 24.93
CA LYS A 143 17.91 -4.55 25.17
C LYS A 143 16.67 -5.40 25.38
N ASP A 144 16.72 -6.69 25.04
CA ASP A 144 15.56 -7.56 25.14
C ASP A 144 15.41 -8.04 26.59
N ASN A 145 14.30 -7.69 27.22
CA ASN A 145 14.03 -8.03 28.61
C ASN A 145 12.58 -8.47 28.79
N TYR A 146 12.36 -9.79 28.73
CA TYR A 146 11.04 -10.36 28.95
C TYR A 146 10.75 -10.61 30.43
N PRO A 147 9.54 -10.31 30.91
CA PRO A 147 9.08 -10.68 32.25
C PRO A 147 8.70 -12.17 32.32
N GLY A 148 8.39 -12.64 33.52
CA GLY A 148 7.77 -13.94 33.77
C GLY A 148 8.73 -15.02 34.31
N GLU A 149 8.15 -15.96 35.06
CA GLU A 149 8.88 -16.98 35.84
C GLU A 149 9.88 -17.78 35.01
N PHE A 150 9.54 -18.12 33.77
CA PHE A 150 10.43 -18.85 32.86
C PHE A 150 11.70 -18.06 32.53
N CYS A 151 11.55 -16.80 32.12
CA CYS A 151 12.67 -15.94 31.75
C CYS A 151 13.50 -15.54 32.98
N GLU A 152 12.86 -15.29 34.12
CA GLU A 152 13.53 -14.97 35.38
C GLU A 152 14.37 -16.15 35.90
N SER A 153 13.82 -17.37 35.83
CA SER A 153 14.55 -18.59 36.21
C SER A 153 15.78 -18.81 35.34
N TRP A 154 15.65 -18.62 34.02
CA TRP A 154 16.79 -18.69 33.11
C TRP A 154 17.86 -17.63 33.42
N LYS A 155 17.46 -16.37 33.61
CA LYS A 155 18.39 -15.28 33.98
C LYS A 155 19.13 -15.58 35.27
N ALA A 156 18.45 -16.18 36.27
CA ALA A 156 19.07 -16.56 37.53
C ALA A 156 20.16 -17.63 37.35
N VAL A 157 19.91 -18.66 36.53
CA VAL A 157 20.93 -19.67 36.18
C VAL A 157 22.12 -19.03 35.48
N MET A 158 21.87 -18.19 34.45
CA MET A 158 22.93 -17.54 33.69
C MET A 158 23.80 -16.61 34.54
N LYS A 159 23.22 -15.93 35.52
CA LYS A 159 23.95 -15.09 36.48
C LYS A 159 24.91 -15.91 37.36
N GLY A 160 24.58 -17.17 37.65
CA GLY A 160 25.43 -18.08 38.44
C GLY A 160 26.69 -18.55 37.70
N GLU A 161 26.67 -18.61 36.38
CA GLU A 161 27.73 -19.20 35.54
C GLU A 161 28.88 -18.24 35.19
N LYS A 162 28.77 -16.95 35.52
CA LYS A 162 29.79 -15.91 35.29
C LYS A 162 30.24 -15.76 33.82
N PHE A 163 29.34 -16.01 32.87
CA PHE A 163 29.62 -15.73 31.46
C PHE A 163 29.73 -14.23 31.18
N GLU A 164 30.52 -13.87 30.16
CA GLU A 164 30.58 -12.51 29.62
C GLU A 164 29.50 -12.34 28.55
N ASN A 165 28.69 -11.29 28.66
CA ASN A 165 27.64 -10.99 27.69
C ASN A 165 28.12 -9.91 26.71
N VAL A 166 28.00 -10.19 25.42
CA VAL A 166 28.31 -9.26 24.32
C VAL A 166 27.05 -9.01 23.53
N ASP A 167 26.73 -7.73 23.30
CA ASP A 167 25.59 -7.36 22.46
C ASP A 167 25.90 -7.62 20.98
N ILE A 168 25.05 -8.43 20.34
CA ILE A 168 25.15 -8.78 18.92
C ILE A 168 23.98 -8.23 18.10
N SER A 169 23.13 -7.39 18.71
CA SER A 169 21.93 -6.82 18.08
C SER A 169 22.24 -6.16 16.73
N SER A 170 23.35 -5.40 16.65
CA SER A 170 23.74 -4.71 15.41
C SER A 170 24.15 -5.69 14.30
N SER A 171 24.92 -6.72 14.63
CA SER A 171 25.38 -7.72 13.67
C SER A 171 24.21 -8.49 13.06
N ILE A 172 23.24 -8.88 13.90
CA ILE A 172 22.02 -9.55 13.45
C ILE A 172 21.14 -8.60 12.61
N ALA A 173 21.04 -7.32 12.99
CA ALA A 173 20.37 -6.30 12.17
C ALA A 173 20.99 -6.22 10.76
N HIS A 174 22.33 -6.17 10.65
CA HIS A 174 23.00 -6.13 9.35
C HIS A 174 22.79 -7.40 8.52
N LEU A 175 22.71 -8.56 9.17
CA LEU A 175 22.43 -9.84 8.52
C LEU A 175 21.02 -9.90 7.92
N MET A 176 20.03 -9.40 8.65
CA MET A 176 18.60 -9.41 8.29
C MET A 176 18.18 -8.20 7.45
N ALA A 177 19.04 -7.20 7.28
CA ALA A 177 18.69 -5.97 6.59
C ALA A 177 18.38 -6.18 5.10
N PRO A 178 19.19 -6.89 4.29
CA PRO A 178 18.81 -7.26 2.92
C PRO A 178 17.68 -8.30 2.94
N LYS A 179 16.55 -7.95 2.31
CA LYS A 179 15.35 -8.78 2.21
C LYS A 179 15.42 -9.70 0.99
N GLU A 180 14.94 -10.93 1.17
CA GLU A 180 14.67 -11.88 0.09
C GLU A 180 13.42 -11.46 -0.71
N ASP A 181 13.24 -11.99 -1.92
CA ASP A 181 12.12 -11.61 -2.79
C ASP A 181 10.74 -11.85 -2.14
N SER A 182 10.60 -12.94 -1.39
CA SER A 182 9.37 -13.26 -0.64
C SER A 182 9.09 -12.24 0.48
N GLU A 183 10.13 -11.76 1.17
CA GLU A 183 10.05 -10.70 2.17
C GLU A 183 9.67 -9.37 1.52
N ILE A 184 10.29 -9.03 0.37
CA ILE A 184 9.99 -7.81 -0.39
C ILE A 184 8.52 -7.80 -0.85
N ILE A 185 8.00 -8.91 -1.34
CA ILE A 185 6.58 -9.04 -1.71
C ILE A 185 5.67 -8.76 -0.49
N THR A 186 6.07 -9.26 0.68
CA THR A 186 5.33 -9.05 1.92
C THR A 186 5.36 -7.59 2.36
N VAL A 187 6.52 -6.93 2.29
CA VAL A 187 6.67 -5.48 2.54
C VAL A 187 5.83 -4.66 1.55
N LYS A 188 5.80 -5.02 0.25
CA LYS A 188 4.96 -4.34 -0.75
C LYS A 188 3.47 -4.44 -0.40
N LYS A 189 3.02 -5.59 0.10
CA LYS A 189 1.65 -5.75 0.60
C LYS A 189 1.38 -4.89 1.84
N ALA A 190 2.32 -4.81 2.79
CA ALA A 190 2.21 -3.88 3.91
C ALA A 190 2.10 -2.42 3.43
N CYS A 191 2.92 -2.01 2.45
CA CYS A 191 2.86 -0.67 1.86
C CYS A 191 1.50 -0.39 1.18
N LEU A 192 0.94 -1.37 0.48
CA LEU A 192 -0.39 -1.27 -0.14
C LEU A 192 -1.46 -0.97 0.92
N VAL A 193 -1.48 -1.73 2.02
CA VAL A 193 -2.41 -1.50 3.14
C VAL A 193 -2.25 -0.10 3.71
N THR A 194 -1.00 0.31 3.99
CA THR A 194 -0.69 1.65 4.52
C THR A 194 -1.23 2.77 3.63
N VAL A 195 -1.00 2.66 2.31
CA VAL A 195 -1.47 3.65 1.33
C VAL A 195 -3.00 3.64 1.21
N ASP A 196 -3.62 2.46 1.24
CA ASP A 196 -5.07 2.30 1.19
C ASP A 196 -5.75 2.95 2.40
N VAL A 197 -5.27 2.67 3.60
CA VAL A 197 -5.81 3.27 4.85
C VAL A 197 -5.58 4.77 4.89
N PHE A 198 -4.40 5.25 4.48
CA PHE A 198 -4.15 6.68 4.39
C PHE A 198 -5.11 7.37 3.40
N THR A 199 -5.21 6.84 2.19
CA THR A 199 -5.88 7.53 1.08
C THR A 199 -7.39 7.39 1.13
N LYS A 200 -7.91 6.19 1.41
CA LYS A 200 -9.34 5.86 1.35
C LYS A 200 -10.08 6.07 2.67
N TYR A 201 -9.35 6.25 3.77
CA TYR A 201 -9.93 6.48 5.09
C TYR A 201 -9.43 7.77 5.71
N LEU A 202 -8.16 7.85 6.14
CA LEU A 202 -7.70 8.97 6.95
C LEU A 202 -7.82 10.32 6.23
N LYS A 203 -7.36 10.38 4.98
CA LYS A 203 -7.45 11.60 4.18
C LYS A 203 -8.91 12.01 3.94
N ASP A 204 -9.77 11.06 3.59
CA ASP A 204 -11.20 11.30 3.37
C ASP A 204 -11.90 11.80 4.65
N GLN A 205 -11.57 11.22 5.80
CA GLN A 205 -12.09 11.67 7.09
C GLN A 205 -11.62 13.08 7.45
N ILE A 206 -10.35 13.41 7.20
CA ILE A 206 -9.84 14.77 7.43
C ILE A 206 -10.54 15.77 6.50
N MET A 207 -10.75 15.43 5.22
CA MET A 207 -11.49 16.29 4.29
C MET A 207 -12.94 16.52 4.77
N GLU A 208 -13.65 15.47 5.18
CA GLU A 208 -15.02 15.61 5.71
C GLU A 208 -15.07 16.48 6.99
N ILE A 209 -14.07 16.35 7.86
CA ILE A 209 -13.97 17.15 9.08
C ILE A 209 -13.77 18.63 8.76
N ILE A 210 -12.92 18.94 7.77
CA ILE A 210 -12.66 20.31 7.32
C ILE A 210 -13.91 20.88 6.63
N ASP A 211 -14.50 20.16 5.68
CA ASP A 211 -15.68 20.61 4.92
C ASP A 211 -16.91 20.87 5.80
N SER A 212 -17.01 20.13 6.91
CA SER A 212 -18.12 20.25 7.87
C SER A 212 -17.79 21.07 9.12
N ASP A 213 -16.62 21.70 9.18
CA ASP A 213 -16.08 22.43 10.36
C ASP A 213 -16.27 21.66 11.69
N LYS A 214 -15.97 20.35 11.67
CA LYS A 214 -16.17 19.47 12.83
C LYS A 214 -14.99 19.57 13.78
N LYS A 215 -15.28 19.62 15.08
CA LYS A 215 -14.26 19.51 16.14
C LYS A 215 -14.01 18.04 16.50
N VAL A 216 -12.91 17.49 16.00
CA VAL A 216 -12.51 16.09 16.27
C VAL A 216 -11.12 16.05 16.89
N LYS A 217 -10.91 15.20 17.90
CA LYS A 217 -9.61 15.05 18.57
C LYS A 217 -8.63 14.22 17.74
N HIS A 218 -7.34 14.50 17.83
CA HIS A 218 -6.31 13.70 17.16
C HIS A 218 -6.38 12.22 17.56
N SER A 219 -6.52 11.93 18.87
CA SER A 219 -6.66 10.56 19.36
C SER A 219 -7.87 9.83 18.77
N LYS A 220 -8.97 10.54 18.49
CA LYS A 220 -10.18 9.93 17.91
C LYS A 220 -9.99 9.55 16.45
N LEU A 221 -9.25 10.36 15.69
CA LEU A 221 -8.83 10.02 14.33
C LEU A 221 -7.89 8.80 14.33
N ALA A 222 -6.97 8.75 15.30
CA ALA A 222 -6.05 7.61 15.43
C ALA A 222 -6.79 6.30 15.70
N GLU A 223 -7.72 6.26 16.66
CA GLU A 223 -8.58 5.11 16.92
C GLU A 223 -9.36 4.68 15.65
N GLY A 224 -9.84 5.64 14.87
CA GLY A 224 -10.53 5.38 13.62
C GLY A 224 -9.65 4.68 12.58
N VAL A 225 -8.39 5.11 12.47
CA VAL A 225 -7.39 4.49 11.58
C VAL A 225 -7.05 3.07 12.03
N GLU A 226 -6.91 2.84 13.33
CA GLU A 226 -6.69 1.50 13.90
C GLU A 226 -7.85 0.56 13.59
N ALA A 227 -9.10 1.04 13.66
CA ALA A 227 -10.26 0.24 13.27
C ALA A 227 -10.26 -0.04 11.75
N ALA A 228 -9.92 0.97 10.94
CA ALA A 228 -9.98 0.89 9.48
C ALA A 228 -8.99 -0.10 8.87
N ILE A 229 -7.87 -0.41 9.54
CA ILE A 229 -6.86 -1.34 9.00
C ILE A 229 -7.39 -2.78 8.86
N SER A 230 -8.39 -3.15 9.65
CA SER A 230 -9.04 -4.46 9.60
C SER A 230 -10.27 -4.50 8.69
N ASP A 231 -10.73 -3.34 8.21
CA ASP A 231 -11.95 -3.19 7.43
C ASP A 231 -11.67 -3.42 5.93
N LYS A 232 -12.29 -4.48 5.40
CA LYS A 232 -12.20 -4.88 3.99
C LYS A 232 -12.75 -3.85 3.01
N LYS A 233 -13.52 -2.85 3.49
CA LYS A 233 -13.94 -1.69 2.68
C LYS A 233 -12.73 -0.87 2.23
N TYR A 234 -11.75 -0.69 3.09
CA TYR A 234 -10.56 0.12 2.80
C TYR A 234 -9.40 -0.76 2.36
N VAL A 235 -9.20 -1.88 3.04
CA VAL A 235 -8.04 -2.76 2.84
C VAL A 235 -8.37 -3.91 1.89
N THR A 236 -7.67 -3.96 0.75
CA THR A 236 -7.90 -4.96 -0.31
C THR A 236 -6.60 -5.67 -0.72
N GLY A 237 -6.70 -6.89 -1.27
CA GLY A 237 -5.54 -7.62 -1.81
C GLY A 237 -4.65 -8.31 -0.77
N VAL A 238 -5.05 -8.32 0.50
CA VAL A 238 -4.34 -8.99 1.60
C VAL A 238 -5.31 -9.71 2.53
N ASP A 239 -4.78 -10.63 3.33
CA ASP A 239 -5.51 -11.24 4.45
C ASP A 239 -5.48 -10.30 5.65
N THR A 240 -6.62 -9.68 5.97
CA THR A 240 -6.73 -8.70 7.08
C THR A 240 -6.52 -9.31 8.46
N SER A 241 -6.56 -10.64 8.62
CA SER A 241 -6.22 -11.30 9.89
C SER A 241 -4.71 -11.37 10.16
N GLN A 242 -3.90 -10.95 9.18
CA GLN A 242 -2.44 -10.93 9.24
C GLN A 242 -1.90 -9.50 9.13
N VAL A 243 -2.77 -8.51 9.39
CA VAL A 243 -2.48 -7.09 9.28
C VAL A 243 -2.62 -6.47 10.67
N ASP A 244 -1.57 -5.78 11.10
CA ASP A 244 -1.53 -5.01 12.34
C ASP A 244 -1.01 -3.59 12.07
N MET A 245 -1.12 -2.70 13.05
CA MET A 245 -0.47 -1.40 13.00
C MET A 245 0.99 -1.51 13.43
N CYS A 246 1.90 -0.82 12.73
CA CYS A 246 3.30 -0.76 13.13
C CYS A 246 3.49 -0.03 14.46
N TYR A 247 2.65 0.97 14.70
CA TYR A 247 2.57 1.80 15.90
C TYR A 247 1.22 2.54 15.87
N PRO A 248 0.71 3.05 17.00
CA PRO A 248 -0.53 3.84 17.03
C PRO A 248 -0.44 5.05 16.08
N PRO A 249 -1.42 5.30 15.19
CA PRO A 249 -1.39 6.42 14.26
C PRO A 249 -1.09 7.74 14.95
N ILE A 250 -0.25 8.54 14.31
CA ILE A 250 0.19 9.84 14.83
C ILE A 250 -0.42 10.93 13.95
N ILE A 251 -1.37 11.67 14.50
CA ILE A 251 -1.97 12.86 13.90
C ILE A 251 -1.59 14.06 14.78
N GLN A 252 -1.01 15.08 14.18
CA GLN A 252 -0.54 16.29 14.87
C GLN A 252 -0.94 17.54 14.08
N SER A 253 -1.43 18.55 14.77
CA SER A 253 -1.74 19.88 14.21
C SER A 253 -1.77 20.93 15.33
N GLY A 254 -1.94 22.20 14.97
CA GLY A 254 -2.22 23.27 15.94
C GLY A 254 -1.04 23.66 16.83
N GLY A 255 0.17 23.71 16.26
CA GLY A 255 1.37 24.16 16.98
C GLY A 255 2.08 23.10 17.82
N ASN A 256 1.46 21.95 18.07
CA ASN A 256 2.03 20.86 18.86
C ASN A 256 2.55 19.72 17.97
N TYR A 257 3.83 19.75 17.63
CA TYR A 257 4.45 18.75 16.75
C TYR A 257 5.63 18.04 17.42
N SER A 258 5.70 16.73 17.21
CA SER A 258 6.83 15.90 17.60
C SER A 258 7.12 14.94 16.47
N LEU A 259 8.14 15.25 15.67
CA LEU A 259 8.51 14.49 14.46
C LEU A 259 9.30 13.21 14.83
N LYS A 260 8.66 12.35 15.62
CA LYS A 260 9.21 11.07 16.09
C LYS A 260 8.10 10.02 16.07
N PHE A 261 8.43 8.79 15.69
CA PHE A 261 7.49 7.66 15.69
C PHE A 261 7.17 7.10 17.08
N SER A 262 7.76 7.66 18.13
CA SER A 262 7.39 7.39 19.52
C SER A 262 6.39 8.41 20.07
N ALA A 263 5.95 9.38 19.27
CA ALA A 263 4.89 10.30 19.65
C ALA A 263 3.53 9.59 19.63
N VAL A 264 2.56 10.14 20.35
CA VAL A 264 1.19 9.65 20.39
C VAL A 264 0.26 10.79 20.01
N SER A 265 -0.82 10.48 19.28
CA SER A 265 -1.89 11.45 18.99
C SER A 265 -2.49 11.97 20.29
N ASP A 266 -2.43 13.30 20.48
CA ASP A 266 -2.90 13.93 21.71
C ASP A 266 -4.44 14.06 21.75
N LYS A 267 -4.95 14.66 22.82
CA LYS A 267 -6.40 14.90 23.02
C LYS A 267 -6.87 16.28 22.54
N ASN A 268 -6.00 17.04 21.87
CA ASN A 268 -6.35 18.33 21.29
C ASN A 268 -7.21 18.13 20.04
N HIS A 269 -8.00 19.15 19.69
CA HIS A 269 -8.80 19.14 18.47
C HIS A 269 -7.91 19.38 17.26
N LEU A 270 -8.27 18.76 16.14
CA LEU A 270 -7.65 18.99 14.85
C LEU A 270 -7.80 20.47 14.46
N HIS A 271 -6.66 21.13 14.22
CA HIS A 271 -6.58 22.50 13.73
C HIS A 271 -6.30 22.49 12.22
N PHE A 272 -6.98 23.37 11.50
CA PHE A 272 -6.91 23.47 10.04
C PHE A 272 -5.72 24.35 9.60
N GLY A 273 -4.52 23.78 9.71
CA GLY A 273 -3.29 24.41 9.21
C GLY A 273 -2.40 23.34 8.58
N ALA A 274 -1.23 23.09 9.18
CA ALA A 274 -0.43 21.91 8.85
C ALA A 274 -0.89 20.71 9.70
N ILE A 275 -1.32 19.65 9.03
CA ILE A 275 -1.78 18.41 9.66
C ILE A 275 -0.80 17.30 9.29
N VAL A 276 0.05 16.90 10.23
CA VAL A 276 1.00 15.80 10.06
C VAL A 276 0.33 14.48 10.40
N CYS A 277 0.30 13.57 9.44
CA CYS A 277 -0.24 12.21 9.57
C CYS A 277 0.87 11.19 9.35
N SER A 278 1.11 10.32 10.33
CA SER A 278 2.03 9.19 10.25
C SER A 278 1.29 7.90 10.59
N LEU A 279 1.34 6.91 9.69
CA LEU A 279 0.85 5.56 9.96
C LEU A 279 1.67 4.52 9.19
N GLY A 280 1.62 3.28 9.67
CA GLY A 280 2.26 2.15 9.01
C GLY A 280 1.50 0.87 9.34
N ALA A 281 1.26 0.05 8.32
CA ALA A 281 0.73 -1.29 8.45
C ALA A 281 1.89 -2.30 8.51
N ARG A 282 1.71 -3.32 9.34
CA ARG A 282 2.55 -4.50 9.48
C ARG A 282 1.78 -5.69 8.91
N TYR A 283 2.27 -6.28 7.81
CA TYR A 283 1.64 -7.44 7.19
C TYR A 283 2.53 -8.66 7.33
N LYS A 284 2.00 -9.76 7.91
CA LYS A 284 2.78 -10.97 8.24
C LYS A 284 4.10 -10.64 8.93
N SER A 285 4.01 -9.75 9.93
CA SER A 285 5.14 -9.24 10.71
C SER A 285 6.10 -8.27 10.01
N TYR A 286 5.98 -7.99 8.71
CA TYR A 286 6.83 -7.00 8.01
C TYR A 286 6.20 -5.62 7.98
N CYS A 287 6.96 -4.62 8.39
CA CYS A 287 6.53 -3.24 8.55
C CYS A 287 6.57 -2.44 7.24
N SER A 288 5.73 -1.42 7.20
CA SER A 288 5.75 -0.35 6.21
C SER A 288 5.43 0.98 6.91
N ASN A 289 5.68 2.10 6.23
CA ASN A 289 5.45 3.42 6.79
C ASN A 289 5.13 4.46 5.72
N ILE A 290 4.21 5.36 6.04
CA ILE A 290 3.96 6.60 5.29
C ILE A 290 3.84 7.78 6.26
N VAL A 291 4.39 8.92 5.87
CA VAL A 291 4.13 10.21 6.52
C VAL A 291 3.72 11.22 5.47
N ARG A 292 2.64 11.96 5.73
CA ARG A 292 2.16 13.05 4.88
C ARG A 292 1.77 14.24 5.74
N THR A 293 2.01 15.43 5.23
CA THR A 293 1.47 16.67 5.79
C THR A 293 0.37 17.16 4.85
N LEU A 294 -0.87 17.24 5.35
CA LEU A 294 -1.97 17.92 4.68
C LEU A 294 -1.95 19.39 5.07
N LEU A 295 -2.22 20.28 4.12
CA LEU A 295 -2.04 21.73 4.29
C LEU A 295 -3.34 22.44 3.96
N VAL A 296 -3.99 23.05 4.94
CA VAL A 296 -5.19 23.87 4.74
C VAL A 296 -4.79 25.32 4.51
N ASN A 297 -5.24 25.91 3.39
CA ASN A 297 -4.94 27.27 2.96
C ASN A 297 -3.46 27.70 3.19
N PRO A 298 -2.47 26.92 2.71
CA PRO A 298 -1.07 27.22 2.98
C PRO A 298 -0.61 28.49 2.25
N THR A 299 0.08 29.37 2.96
CA THR A 299 0.76 30.52 2.35
C THR A 299 1.85 30.08 1.37
N ASP A 300 2.28 30.97 0.48
CA ASP A 300 3.36 30.69 -0.47
C ASP A 300 4.66 30.25 0.22
N GLU A 301 4.95 30.81 1.40
CA GLU A 301 6.10 30.41 2.20
C GLU A 301 5.99 28.95 2.68
N ILE A 302 4.82 28.56 3.20
CA ILE A 302 4.56 27.17 3.63
C ILE A 302 4.66 26.22 2.44
N GLN A 303 4.07 26.58 1.30
CA GLN A 303 4.16 25.79 0.06
C GLN A 303 5.62 25.65 -0.42
N SER A 304 6.39 26.74 -0.37
CA SER A 304 7.81 26.75 -0.72
C SER A 304 8.62 25.84 0.20
N ASN A 305 8.38 25.89 1.52
CA ASN A 305 9.05 25.04 2.51
C ASN A 305 8.70 23.56 2.33
N TYR A 306 7.45 23.24 1.96
CA TYR A 306 7.04 21.87 1.68
C TYR A 306 7.67 21.33 0.39
N ASN A 307 7.71 22.11 -0.69
CA ASN A 307 8.39 21.70 -1.93
C ASN A 307 9.89 21.51 -1.73
N PHE A 308 10.52 22.39 -0.93
CA PHE A 308 11.91 22.21 -0.50
C PHE A 308 12.12 20.87 0.22
N LEU A 309 11.21 20.50 1.14
CA LEU A 309 11.28 19.21 1.83
C LEU A 309 11.17 18.01 0.87
N LEU A 310 10.29 18.08 -0.14
CA LEU A 310 10.17 17.07 -1.19
C LEU A 310 11.47 16.93 -2.01
N ASN A 311 12.15 18.04 -2.32
CA ASN A 311 13.42 18.01 -3.06
C ASN A 311 14.52 17.30 -2.28
N ILE A 312 14.62 17.52 -0.96
CA ILE A 312 15.59 16.80 -0.11
C ILE A 312 15.31 15.29 -0.14
N GLU A 313 14.04 14.90 -0.01
CA GLU A 313 13.64 13.49 -0.04
C GLU A 313 14.01 12.83 -1.37
N GLU A 314 13.76 13.51 -2.49
CA GLU A 314 14.13 13.02 -3.83
C GLU A 314 15.64 12.85 -3.98
N GLU A 315 16.44 13.81 -3.50
CA GLU A 315 17.91 13.70 -3.54
C GLU A 315 18.43 12.57 -2.66
N VAL A 316 17.87 12.40 -1.45
CA VAL A 316 18.20 11.27 -0.55
C VAL A 316 17.87 9.94 -1.22
N MET A 317 16.69 9.81 -1.84
CA MET A 317 16.30 8.61 -2.59
C MET A 317 17.22 8.33 -3.78
N LYS A 318 17.63 9.37 -4.50
CA LYS A 318 18.53 9.29 -5.65
C LYS A 318 19.91 8.76 -5.27
N LYS A 319 20.42 9.17 -4.10
CA LYS A 319 21.73 8.75 -3.57
C LYS A 319 21.69 7.40 -2.85
N LEU A 320 20.50 6.93 -2.47
CA LEU A 320 20.33 5.65 -1.80
C LEU A 320 20.34 4.50 -2.83
N VAL A 321 21.54 4.00 -3.13
CA VAL A 321 21.82 2.88 -4.05
C VAL A 321 22.77 1.87 -3.39
N SER A 322 22.80 0.62 -3.86
CA SER A 322 23.77 -0.39 -3.40
C SER A 322 25.20 0.17 -3.47
N GLY A 323 26.00 -0.06 -2.43
CA GLY A 323 27.37 0.44 -2.32
C GLY A 323 27.51 1.85 -1.73
N ALA A 324 26.42 2.62 -1.61
CA ALA A 324 26.47 3.95 -0.99
C ALA A 324 26.59 3.86 0.54
N LYS A 325 27.49 4.67 1.14
CA LYS A 325 27.58 4.80 2.60
C LYS A 325 26.40 5.64 3.11
N LEU A 326 25.71 5.20 4.16
CA LEU A 326 24.53 5.91 4.67
C LEU A 326 24.85 7.33 5.16
N SER A 327 26.06 7.58 5.69
CA SER A 327 26.50 8.94 6.01
C SER A 327 26.66 9.84 4.78
N SER A 328 27.08 9.31 3.63
CA SER A 328 27.17 10.10 2.39
C SER A 328 25.79 10.38 1.79
N VAL A 329 24.83 9.47 1.95
CA VAL A 329 23.43 9.71 1.57
C VAL A 329 22.83 10.82 2.42
N TYR A 330 23.11 10.81 3.74
CA TYR A 330 22.73 11.89 4.64
C TYR A 330 23.37 13.23 4.24
N GLU A 331 24.70 13.25 4.00
CA GLU A 331 25.39 14.49 3.66
C GLU A 331 24.85 15.11 2.36
N ALA A 332 24.53 14.31 1.35
CA ALA A 332 23.97 14.82 0.10
C ALA A 332 22.65 15.60 0.30
N GLY A 333 21.74 15.08 1.14
CA GLY A 333 20.51 15.81 1.50
C GLY A 333 20.78 17.07 2.33
N LEU A 334 21.78 17.01 3.23
CA LEU A 334 22.17 18.15 4.07
C LEU A 334 22.85 19.27 3.25
N GLU A 335 23.69 18.92 2.29
CA GLU A 335 24.33 19.87 1.37
C GLU A 335 23.28 20.57 0.50
N LEU A 336 22.29 19.84 -0.01
CA LEU A 336 21.17 20.44 -0.73
C LEU A 336 20.38 21.40 0.17
N ALA A 337 20.13 21.01 1.42
CA ALA A 337 19.45 21.87 2.39
C ALA A 337 20.21 23.17 2.67
N LYS A 338 21.54 23.08 2.90
CA LYS A 338 22.42 24.24 3.09
C LYS A 338 22.45 25.15 1.86
N LYS A 339 22.37 24.58 0.66
CA LYS A 339 22.41 25.31 -0.61
C LYS A 339 21.10 26.06 -0.90
N GLU A 340 19.95 25.41 -0.72
CA GLU A 340 18.66 25.99 -1.10
C GLU A 340 18.05 26.86 0.01
N LYS A 341 18.06 26.42 1.27
CA LYS A 341 17.48 27.13 2.42
C LYS A 341 18.34 26.99 3.68
N PRO A 342 19.50 27.68 3.76
CA PRO A 342 20.43 27.55 4.88
C PRO A 342 19.81 27.90 6.25
N ASN A 343 18.85 28.83 6.26
CA ASN A 343 18.12 29.24 7.47
C ASN A 343 17.21 28.16 8.05
N LEU A 344 16.86 27.12 7.28
CA LEU A 344 15.98 26.03 7.74
C LEU A 344 16.74 24.78 8.18
N VAL A 345 18.08 24.77 8.09
CA VAL A 345 18.91 23.61 8.42
C VAL A 345 18.77 23.22 9.90
N GLU A 346 18.62 24.19 10.81
CA GLU A 346 18.43 23.93 12.24
C GLU A 346 17.06 23.32 12.57
N ASN A 347 16.06 23.59 11.73
CA ASN A 347 14.71 23.04 11.84
C ASN A 347 14.62 21.61 11.30
N LEU A 348 15.61 21.16 10.53
CA LEU A 348 15.60 19.88 9.83
C LEU A 348 15.80 18.70 10.81
N THR A 349 15.16 17.56 10.50
CA THR A 349 15.36 16.33 11.28
C THR A 349 16.82 15.88 11.25
N LYS A 350 17.32 15.39 12.40
CA LYS A 350 18.73 14.99 12.58
C LYS A 350 19.15 13.72 11.81
N SER A 351 18.18 13.02 11.22
CA SER A 351 18.36 11.85 10.35
C SER A 351 17.32 11.90 9.24
N PHE A 352 17.60 11.24 8.12
CA PHE A 352 16.70 11.16 6.95
C PHE A 352 16.01 9.80 6.78
N GLY A 353 16.09 8.94 7.79
CA GLY A 353 15.42 7.65 7.78
C GLY A 353 16.17 6.56 8.51
N PHE A 354 15.65 5.35 8.41
CA PHE A 354 16.22 4.14 9.01
C PHE A 354 15.77 2.90 8.25
N ALA A 355 16.57 1.83 8.33
CA ALA A 355 16.19 0.55 7.76
C ALA A 355 14.98 -0.04 8.52
N MET A 356 14.17 -0.79 7.80
CA MET A 356 12.92 -1.36 8.27
C MET A 356 12.76 -2.78 7.73
N GLY A 357 11.99 -3.60 8.44
CA GLY A 357 11.72 -4.98 8.08
C GLY A 357 10.71 -5.59 9.03
N ILE A 358 11.08 -6.69 9.67
CA ILE A 358 10.29 -7.26 10.76
C ILE A 358 10.19 -6.26 11.92
N GLU A 359 11.31 -5.61 12.24
CA GLU A 359 11.35 -4.45 13.13
C GLU A 359 11.00 -3.18 12.35
N PHE A 360 10.21 -2.33 12.98
CA PHE A 360 9.83 -1.04 12.41
C PHE A 360 11.05 -0.12 12.22
N ARG A 361 11.97 -0.10 13.21
CA ARG A 361 13.13 0.78 13.19
C ARG A 361 14.41 0.04 13.58
N GLU A 362 15.31 -0.10 12.61
CA GLU A 362 16.66 -0.59 12.84
C GLU A 362 17.58 0.49 13.40
N SER A 363 17.80 0.48 14.71
CA SER A 363 18.54 1.55 15.40
C SER A 363 20.03 1.66 15.02
N SER A 364 20.65 0.59 14.50
CA SER A 364 22.04 0.59 14.02
C SER A 364 22.17 0.96 12.53
N ILE A 365 21.06 1.04 11.79
CA ILE A 365 21.04 1.27 10.33
C ILE A 365 20.19 2.50 10.04
N ILE A 366 20.70 3.67 10.42
CA ILE A 366 20.04 4.96 10.22
C ILE A 366 20.71 5.77 9.11
N ILE A 367 19.95 6.54 8.34
CA ILE A 367 20.49 7.53 7.40
C ILE A 367 20.85 8.78 8.21
N GLY A 368 22.09 8.84 8.68
CA GLY A 368 22.57 9.86 9.59
C GLY A 368 24.08 10.11 9.48
N PRO A 369 24.58 11.19 10.09
CA PRO A 369 25.92 11.72 9.82
C PRO A 369 27.06 10.78 10.21
N LYS A 370 26.85 9.91 11.20
CA LYS A 370 27.88 9.02 11.76
C LYS A 370 27.75 7.57 11.30
N THR A 371 26.81 7.26 10.41
CA THR A 371 26.53 5.87 10.04
C THR A 371 27.50 5.37 8.97
N SER A 372 28.38 4.46 9.35
CA SER A 372 29.36 3.86 8.45
C SER A 372 28.81 2.74 7.57
N THR A 373 27.62 2.24 7.87
CA THR A 373 26.93 1.18 7.13
C THR A 373 26.80 1.52 5.65
N VAL A 374 27.05 0.53 4.80
CA VAL A 374 26.86 0.60 3.36
C VAL A 374 25.49 0.02 3.00
N ALA A 375 24.71 0.76 2.21
CA ALA A 375 23.45 0.29 1.67
C ALA A 375 23.70 -0.89 0.72
N LYS A 376 22.84 -1.92 0.79
CA LYS A 376 22.92 -3.11 -0.07
C LYS A 376 21.59 -3.30 -0.79
N LYS A 377 21.62 -3.84 -2.00
CA LYS A 377 20.42 -4.30 -2.71
C LYS A 377 19.52 -5.12 -1.77
N GLY A 378 18.21 -4.87 -1.86
CA GLY A 378 17.21 -5.57 -1.08
C GLY A 378 17.00 -5.00 0.33
N MET A 379 17.81 -4.04 0.78
CA MET A 379 17.48 -3.31 2.01
C MET A 379 16.23 -2.44 1.80
N VAL A 380 15.39 -2.37 2.83
CA VAL A 380 14.20 -1.52 2.85
C VAL A 380 14.42 -0.42 3.88
N PHE A 381 14.11 0.82 3.51
CA PHE A 381 14.22 1.98 4.38
C PHE A 381 12.87 2.69 4.50
N ASN A 382 12.59 3.20 5.70
CA ASN A 382 11.65 4.29 5.89
C ASN A 382 12.45 5.59 5.75
N ILE A 383 12.38 6.24 4.59
CA ILE A 383 12.90 7.60 4.42
C ILE A 383 11.91 8.54 5.08
N ASN A 384 12.39 9.41 5.97
CA ASN A 384 11.55 10.39 6.64
C ASN A 384 12.36 11.65 6.90
N ILE A 385 11.82 12.79 6.49
CA ILE A 385 12.48 14.08 6.54
C ILE A 385 11.45 15.12 6.96
N GLY A 386 11.79 15.95 7.93
CA GLY A 386 10.88 16.97 8.43
C GLY A 386 11.55 18.27 8.84
N LEU A 387 10.73 19.32 8.88
CA LEU A 387 11.06 20.64 9.40
C LEU A 387 10.15 20.90 10.61
N ALA A 388 10.75 21.08 11.79
CA ALA A 388 10.03 21.35 13.02
C ALA A 388 10.16 22.82 13.43
N ASN A 389 9.24 23.30 14.27
CA ASN A 389 9.29 24.63 14.89
C ASN A 389 9.38 25.78 13.87
N LEU A 390 8.64 25.69 12.77
CA LEU A 390 8.55 26.78 11.80
C LEU A 390 7.51 27.81 12.24
N THR A 391 7.75 29.09 11.96
CA THR A 391 6.84 30.18 12.33
C THR A 391 5.98 30.57 11.14
N ASN A 392 4.66 30.66 11.33
CA ASN A 392 3.73 31.27 10.38
C ASN A 392 3.37 32.67 10.88
N SER A 393 3.95 33.70 10.26
CA SER A 393 3.71 35.10 10.62
C SER A 393 2.28 35.55 10.31
N ALA A 394 1.66 34.98 9.26
CA ALA A 394 0.33 35.32 8.78
C ALA A 394 -0.81 34.76 9.64
N ALA A 395 -0.56 33.72 10.44
CA ALA A 395 -1.59 33.17 11.32
C ALA A 395 -2.03 34.19 12.38
N THR A 396 -3.33 34.37 12.56
CA THR A 396 -3.90 35.21 13.63
C THR A 396 -4.07 34.42 14.93
N GLU A 397 -4.38 33.13 14.80
CA GLU A 397 -4.58 32.18 15.89
C GLU A 397 -3.26 31.67 16.47
N LYS A 398 -3.23 31.40 17.78
CA LYS A 398 -2.03 30.91 18.47
C LYS A 398 -1.61 29.54 17.94
N GLU A 399 -2.59 28.68 17.69
CA GLU A 399 -2.47 27.31 17.17
C GLU A 399 -1.86 27.30 15.76
N GLY A 400 -2.09 28.36 14.97
CA GLY A 400 -1.54 28.52 13.63
C GLY A 400 -0.14 29.14 13.59
N LYS A 401 0.35 29.77 14.68
CA LYS A 401 1.65 30.48 14.69
C LYS A 401 2.85 29.57 14.50
N THR A 402 2.79 28.34 14.98
CA THR A 402 3.86 27.35 14.82
C THR A 402 3.36 26.20 13.96
N TYR A 403 4.18 25.76 13.00
CA TYR A 403 3.87 24.59 12.18
C TYR A 403 5.09 23.70 12.01
N ALA A 404 4.83 22.46 11.57
CA ALA A 404 5.87 21.53 11.16
C ALA A 404 5.46 20.88 9.83
N LEU A 405 6.45 20.46 9.06
CA LEU A 405 6.27 19.73 7.82
C LEU A 405 7.00 18.40 7.97
N PHE A 406 6.33 17.29 7.68
CA PHE A 406 6.92 15.97 7.75
C PHE A 406 6.44 15.10 6.59
N ILE A 407 7.39 14.44 5.93
CA ILE A 407 7.13 13.52 4.84
C ILE A 407 7.95 12.25 5.07
N GLY A 408 7.44 11.14 4.56
CA GLY A 408 8.14 9.89 4.66
C GLY A 408 7.47 8.78 3.87
N ASP A 409 8.29 7.86 3.42
CA ASP A 409 7.93 6.82 2.49
C ASP A 409 8.79 5.56 2.70
N THR A 410 8.21 4.42 2.37
CA THR A 410 8.95 3.15 2.36
C THR A 410 9.60 2.95 1.00
N VAL A 411 10.90 2.69 0.97
CA VAL A 411 11.69 2.54 -0.25
C VAL A 411 12.53 1.27 -0.23
N LEU A 412 12.83 0.74 -1.42
CA LEU A 412 13.67 -0.44 -1.64
C LEU A 412 14.97 -0.04 -2.33
N VAL A 413 16.12 -0.42 -1.75
CA VAL A 413 17.44 -0.21 -2.37
C VAL A 413 17.62 -1.18 -3.54
N ASN A 414 17.90 -0.64 -4.72
CA ASN A 414 18.22 -1.41 -5.91
C ASN A 414 19.74 -1.58 -6.07
N GLU A 415 20.17 -2.40 -7.04
CA GLU A 415 21.60 -2.61 -7.32
C GLU A 415 22.27 -1.34 -7.86
N GLU A 416 21.84 -0.88 -9.04
CA GLU A 416 22.49 0.25 -9.74
C GLU A 416 21.60 1.49 -9.85
N GLN A 417 20.29 1.31 -9.68
CA GLN A 417 19.31 2.38 -9.82
C GLN A 417 19.01 3.05 -8.46
N PRO A 418 18.59 4.33 -8.45
CA PRO A 418 18.01 4.98 -7.28
C PRO A 418 16.97 4.12 -6.56
N ALA A 419 16.80 4.28 -5.24
CA ALA A 419 15.85 3.50 -4.47
C ALA A 419 14.41 3.58 -5.04
N SER A 420 13.73 2.44 -5.11
CA SER A 420 12.36 2.34 -5.60
C SER A 420 11.35 2.72 -4.52
N LEU A 421 10.41 3.62 -4.83
CA LEU A 421 9.29 3.95 -3.95
C LEU A 421 8.29 2.78 -3.85
N LEU A 422 8.00 2.30 -2.64
CA LEU A 422 7.00 1.25 -2.41
C LEU A 422 5.64 1.83 -1.99
N THR A 423 5.61 2.95 -1.26
CA THR A 423 4.39 3.66 -0.87
C THR A 423 3.94 4.65 -1.95
N GLN A 424 3.29 4.13 -2.99
CA GLN A 424 2.82 4.89 -4.15
C GLN A 424 1.63 5.81 -3.78
N SER A 425 1.92 6.96 -3.16
CA SER A 425 0.93 7.98 -2.78
C SER A 425 1.37 9.37 -3.23
N LYS A 426 0.45 10.10 -3.88
CA LYS A 426 0.73 11.45 -4.41
C LYS A 426 1.00 12.43 -3.27
N LYS A 427 2.10 13.19 -3.38
CA LYS A 427 2.58 14.11 -2.34
C LYS A 427 2.94 15.52 -2.83
N LYS A 428 2.56 15.89 -4.06
CA LYS A 428 2.74 17.28 -4.52
C LYS A 428 1.74 18.20 -3.83
N ILE A 429 2.01 19.50 -3.74
CA ILE A 429 1.10 20.50 -3.14
C ILE A 429 -0.34 20.36 -3.66
N LYS A 430 -0.55 20.24 -4.99
CA LYS A 430 -1.89 20.02 -5.58
C LYS A 430 -2.65 18.78 -5.10
N ASN A 431 -1.99 17.88 -4.37
CA ASN A 431 -2.57 16.64 -3.86
C ASN A 431 -2.76 16.65 -2.34
N VAL A 432 -2.05 17.50 -1.61
CA VAL A 432 -2.09 17.57 -0.14
C VAL A 432 -2.58 18.93 0.38
N GLY A 433 -2.56 19.95 -0.48
CA GLY A 433 -3.15 21.26 -0.25
C GLY A 433 -4.67 21.19 -0.35
N ILE A 434 -5.34 21.79 0.63
CA ILE A 434 -6.78 21.92 0.76
C ILE A 434 -7.05 23.43 0.74
N PHE A 435 -7.71 23.90 -0.32
CA PHE A 435 -8.03 25.30 -0.52
C PHE A 435 -9.53 25.47 -0.30
N LEU A 436 -9.88 26.14 0.79
CA LEU A 436 -11.27 26.49 1.09
C LEU A 436 -11.63 27.69 0.22
N LYS A 437 -12.83 27.66 -0.37
CA LYS A 437 -13.39 28.85 -1.02
C LYS A 437 -13.89 29.77 0.09
N ASP A 438 -13.47 31.02 0.09
CA ASP A 438 -14.06 32.02 0.96
C ASP A 438 -15.47 32.31 0.43
N ASP A 439 -16.50 32.18 1.28
CA ASP A 439 -17.90 32.50 0.94
C ASP A 439 -18.13 34.00 0.62
N ASP A 440 -17.08 34.84 0.77
CA ASP A 440 -17.09 36.29 0.57
C ASP A 440 -16.54 36.73 -0.81
N GLU A 441 -16.07 35.82 -1.66
CA GLU A 441 -15.77 36.13 -3.06
C GLU A 441 -17.01 35.84 -3.92
N GLU A 442 -17.87 36.85 -4.10
CA GLU A 442 -18.86 36.86 -5.19
C GLU A 442 -18.14 36.52 -6.49
N GLU A 443 -18.61 35.46 -7.18
CA GLU A 443 -18.02 34.95 -8.42
C GLU A 443 -17.90 36.07 -9.49
N GLU A 444 -16.73 36.71 -9.57
CA GLU A 444 -16.31 37.36 -10.81
C GLU A 444 -16.02 36.25 -11.83
N GLU A 445 -17.00 35.96 -12.68
CA GLU A 445 -16.81 35.13 -13.87
C GLU A 445 -15.67 35.72 -14.72
N GLU A 446 -14.46 35.17 -14.61
CA GLU A 446 -13.40 35.33 -15.61
C GLU A 446 -13.90 34.76 -16.95
N LYS A 447 -14.41 35.64 -17.81
CA LYS A 447 -14.67 35.32 -19.22
C LYS A 447 -13.35 35.21 -19.96
N GLU A 448 -12.93 33.99 -20.25
CA GLU A 448 -11.95 33.72 -21.29
C GLU A 448 -12.41 34.31 -22.63
N ASN A 449 -11.66 35.29 -23.12
CA ASN A 449 -11.80 35.89 -24.43
C ASN A 449 -11.58 34.84 -25.54
N LYS A 450 -12.67 34.38 -26.16
CA LYS A 450 -12.64 33.95 -27.56
C LYS A 450 -13.07 35.10 -28.44
N THR A 451 -12.15 35.54 -29.28
CA THR A 451 -12.38 36.41 -30.41
C THR A 451 -13.28 35.76 -31.45
N GLU A 452 -14.10 36.62 -32.06
CA GLU A 452 -14.68 36.59 -33.42
C GLU A 452 -16.21 36.49 -33.64
N ILE A 453 -16.72 37.63 -34.15
CA ILE A 453 -17.71 37.83 -35.23
C ILE A 453 -19.19 38.04 -34.84
N LEU A 454 -19.49 39.34 -34.64
CA LEU A 454 -20.56 40.16 -35.25
C LEU A 454 -21.92 39.52 -35.60
N GLY A 455 -22.97 39.97 -34.90
CA GLY A 455 -24.36 39.93 -35.35
C GLY A 455 -25.25 40.89 -34.57
N ARG A 456 -25.54 42.06 -35.15
CA ARG A 456 -26.41 43.13 -34.62
C ARG A 456 -27.88 42.69 -34.54
N GLY A 457 -28.58 43.04 -33.45
CA GLY A 457 -30.04 42.89 -33.34
C GLY A 457 -30.67 43.54 -32.10
N LYS A 458 -31.03 44.83 -32.23
CA LYS A 458 -31.90 45.70 -31.41
C LYS A 458 -32.89 45.10 -30.39
N ARG A 459 -32.95 45.77 -29.22
CA ARG A 459 -34.09 46.33 -28.42
C ARG A 459 -35.32 45.40 -28.20
N THR A 460 -35.88 45.23 -27.00
CA THR A 460 -36.49 46.25 -26.12
C THR A 460 -36.85 45.63 -24.76
N ALA A 461 -36.86 46.47 -23.72
CA ALA A 461 -37.22 46.21 -22.33
C ALA A 461 -38.61 45.61 -22.08
N VAL A 462 -38.77 44.85 -20.98
CA VAL A 462 -39.82 45.04 -19.97
C VAL A 462 -39.28 44.60 -18.60
N ILE A 463 -39.23 45.55 -17.66
CA ILE A 463 -39.13 45.30 -16.23
C ILE A 463 -40.56 45.12 -15.74
N GLU A 464 -40.87 43.98 -15.10
CA GLU A 464 -42.00 43.90 -14.18
C GLU A 464 -41.57 43.25 -12.87
N SER A 465 -41.90 43.98 -11.82
CA SER A 465 -41.49 43.81 -10.44
C SER A 465 -42.51 43.00 -9.65
N LYS A 466 -42.03 42.27 -8.63
CA LYS A 466 -42.73 41.81 -7.41
C LYS A 466 -43.67 40.61 -7.54
N LEU A 467 -43.25 39.48 -6.99
CA LEU A 467 -43.74 39.06 -5.66
C LEU A 467 -42.75 38.08 -5.01
N ARG A 468 -42.16 38.52 -3.89
CA ARG A 468 -41.41 37.68 -2.95
C ARG A 468 -42.41 36.95 -2.05
N THR A 469 -42.35 35.63 -2.04
CA THR A 469 -42.65 34.82 -0.87
C THR A 469 -41.42 33.93 -0.65
N GLU A 470 -40.44 34.49 0.05
CA GLU A 470 -39.34 33.70 0.58
C GLU A 470 -39.89 32.83 1.71
N HIS A 471 -40.03 31.52 1.44
CA HIS A 471 -40.21 30.54 2.49
C HIS A 471 -38.95 30.50 3.37
N SER A 472 -39.13 30.60 4.70
CA SER A 472 -38.02 30.55 5.63
C SER A 472 -37.28 29.21 5.52
N SER A 473 -35.98 29.23 5.78
CA SER A 473 -35.10 28.05 5.74
C SER A 473 -35.57 26.91 6.66
N GLU A 474 -36.37 27.21 7.68
CA GLU A 474 -36.96 26.23 8.60
C GLU A 474 -38.13 25.45 7.98
N GLU A 475 -38.93 26.11 7.13
CA GLU A 475 -40.09 25.52 6.47
C GLU A 475 -39.65 24.53 5.37
N LYS A 476 -38.62 24.90 4.59
CA LYS A 476 -37.96 24.00 3.63
C LYS A 476 -37.32 22.79 4.31
N ARG A 477 -36.76 22.96 5.52
CA ARG A 477 -36.17 21.85 6.30
C ARG A 477 -37.25 20.89 6.79
N LYS A 478 -38.43 21.40 7.16
CA LYS A 478 -39.56 20.60 7.65
C LYS A 478 -40.27 19.85 6.52
N GLU A 479 -40.43 20.47 5.35
CA GLU A 479 -40.90 19.79 4.13
C GLU A 479 -39.93 18.71 3.68
N HIS A 480 -38.62 19.01 3.65
CA HIS A 480 -37.61 18.03 3.24
C HIS A 480 -37.54 16.84 4.21
N GLN A 481 -37.65 17.06 5.53
CA GLN A 481 -37.73 15.96 6.50
C GLN A 481 -39.02 15.13 6.35
N ARG A 482 -40.14 15.75 5.93
CA ARG A 482 -41.40 15.05 5.68
C ARG A 482 -41.34 14.22 4.41
N GLU A 483 -40.77 14.75 3.33
CA GLU A 483 -40.48 14.02 2.10
C GLU A 483 -39.52 12.86 2.34
N LEU A 484 -38.44 13.08 3.10
CA LEU A 484 -37.50 12.03 3.49
C LEU A 484 -38.20 10.91 4.26
N ALA A 485 -39.09 11.24 5.20
CA ALA A 485 -39.85 10.25 5.96
C ALA A 485 -40.83 9.45 5.08
N ILE A 486 -41.48 10.09 4.10
CA ILE A 486 -42.35 9.42 3.12
C ILE A 486 -41.50 8.50 2.23
N THR A 487 -40.38 8.98 1.71
CA THR A 487 -39.45 8.21 0.86
C THR A 487 -38.85 7.03 1.63
N LEU A 488 -38.57 7.19 2.92
CA LEU A 488 -38.06 6.12 3.78
C LEU A 488 -39.13 5.03 4.00
N ASN A 489 -40.39 5.45 4.20
CA ASN A 489 -41.52 4.54 4.37
C ASN A 489 -41.86 3.81 3.06
N GLU A 490 -41.77 4.47 1.91
CA GLU A 490 -41.94 3.84 0.60
C GLU A 490 -40.82 2.83 0.32
N LYS A 491 -39.56 3.19 0.59
CA LYS A 491 -38.44 2.25 0.48
C LYS A 491 -38.54 1.09 1.47
N ALA A 492 -39.05 1.32 2.68
CA ALA A 492 -39.30 0.26 3.66
C ALA A 492 -40.43 -0.68 3.20
N LYS A 493 -41.51 -0.15 2.62
CA LYS A 493 -42.59 -0.92 1.99
C LYS A 493 -42.08 -1.74 0.80
N GLU A 494 -41.26 -1.15 -0.08
CA GLU A 494 -40.64 -1.89 -1.18
C GLU A 494 -39.71 -3.00 -0.70
N ARG A 495 -38.97 -2.77 0.39
CA ARG A 495 -38.06 -3.77 0.97
C ARG A 495 -38.80 -4.93 1.63
N LEU A 496 -39.94 -4.65 2.26
CA LEU A 496 -40.84 -5.66 2.81
C LEU A 496 -41.61 -6.42 1.71
N ALA A 497 -42.01 -5.74 0.62
CA ALA A 497 -42.62 -6.37 -0.55
C ALA A 497 -41.64 -7.26 -1.33
N LYS A 498 -40.34 -6.90 -1.37
CA LYS A 498 -39.27 -7.72 -1.96
C LYS A 498 -38.85 -8.90 -1.07
N GLN A 499 -39.28 -8.93 0.20
CA GLN A 499 -39.04 -10.06 1.11
C GLN A 499 -40.09 -11.18 0.98
N SER A 500 -41.25 -10.92 0.37
CA SER A 500 -42.33 -11.90 0.22
C SER A 500 -42.36 -12.65 -1.12
N SER A 501 -41.50 -12.30 -2.09
CA SER A 501 -41.31 -13.02 -3.35
C SER A 501 -39.91 -13.67 -3.39
N GLY A 502 -39.87 -14.99 -3.56
CA GLY A 502 -38.66 -15.81 -3.45
C GLY A 502 -37.50 -15.41 -4.37
N LYS A 503 -36.30 -15.80 -3.94
CA LYS A 503 -34.98 -15.60 -4.58
C LYS A 503 -35.04 -15.64 -6.12
N GLU A 504 -34.90 -14.48 -6.77
CA GLU A 504 -34.42 -14.40 -8.14
C GLU A 504 -32.88 -14.40 -8.13
N GLY A 505 -32.28 -15.33 -8.86
CA GLY A 505 -30.83 -15.40 -9.04
C GLY A 505 -30.35 -14.28 -9.96
N GLU A 506 -29.37 -13.50 -9.50
CA GLU A 506 -28.59 -12.58 -10.33
C GLU A 506 -27.97 -13.36 -11.50
N LYS A 507 -28.41 -13.06 -12.73
CA LYS A 507 -27.81 -13.62 -13.94
C LYS A 507 -26.48 -12.91 -14.23
N LEU A 508 -25.37 -13.64 -14.07
CA LEU A 508 -24.04 -13.21 -14.52
C LEU A 508 -24.02 -12.89 -16.02
N ARG A 509 -23.47 -11.72 -16.40
CA ARG A 509 -23.13 -11.36 -17.79
C ARG A 509 -22.20 -12.43 -18.37
N LYS A 510 -22.55 -13.02 -19.53
CA LYS A 510 -21.70 -14.00 -20.24
C LYS A 510 -20.44 -13.32 -20.77
N SER A 511 -19.28 -13.94 -20.58
CA SER A 511 -18.01 -13.49 -21.15
C SER A 511 -18.06 -13.53 -22.68
N THR A 512 -17.77 -12.40 -23.33
CA THR A 512 -17.70 -12.32 -24.79
C THR A 512 -16.36 -12.91 -25.25
N VAL A 513 -16.41 -14.02 -25.99
CA VAL A 513 -15.23 -14.71 -26.54
C VAL A 513 -15.03 -14.26 -27.99
N SER A 514 -13.93 -13.58 -28.29
CA SER A 514 -13.57 -13.09 -29.64
C SER A 514 -13.45 -14.21 -30.67
N TYR A 515 -12.63 -15.22 -30.39
CA TYR A 515 -12.41 -16.38 -31.27
C TYR A 515 -12.56 -17.66 -30.45
N LYS A 516 -13.37 -18.61 -30.94
CA LYS A 516 -13.59 -19.88 -30.24
C LYS A 516 -12.47 -20.90 -30.47
N SER A 517 -11.65 -20.69 -31.50
CA SER A 517 -10.51 -21.54 -31.85
C SER A 517 -9.48 -20.74 -32.65
N THR A 518 -8.22 -21.20 -32.64
CA THR A 518 -7.10 -20.56 -33.35
C THR A 518 -7.28 -20.51 -34.87
N SER A 519 -8.12 -21.37 -35.44
CA SER A 519 -8.46 -21.34 -36.87
C SER A 519 -9.30 -20.14 -37.29
N GLN A 520 -9.98 -19.49 -36.34
CA GLN A 520 -10.80 -18.29 -36.57
C GLN A 520 -9.99 -17.00 -36.51
N MET A 521 -8.72 -17.07 -36.10
CA MET A 521 -7.86 -15.91 -36.05
C MET A 521 -7.46 -15.48 -37.48
N PRO A 522 -7.57 -14.18 -37.80
CA PRO A 522 -7.19 -13.66 -39.12
C PRO A 522 -5.72 -13.96 -39.46
N ARG A 523 -5.47 -14.33 -40.72
CA ARG A 523 -4.15 -14.71 -41.25
C ARG A 523 -3.58 -13.65 -42.20
N GLU A 524 -4.08 -12.42 -42.15
CA GLU A 524 -3.56 -11.35 -43.01
C GLU A 524 -2.09 -11.05 -42.70
N ASN A 525 -1.42 -10.44 -43.67
CA ASN A 525 -0.02 -10.08 -43.55
C ASN A 525 0.21 -9.06 -42.43
N GLU A 526 -0.74 -8.16 -42.16
CA GLU A 526 -0.61 -7.21 -41.05
C GLU A 526 -0.51 -7.91 -39.69
N VAL A 527 -1.26 -9.00 -39.47
CA VAL A 527 -1.18 -9.78 -38.22
C VAL A 527 0.15 -10.52 -38.10
N LYS A 528 0.66 -11.05 -39.22
CA LYS A 528 1.97 -11.75 -39.27
C LYS A 528 3.15 -10.80 -39.06
N GLU A 529 3.04 -9.58 -39.58
CA GLU A 529 4.03 -8.51 -39.44
C GLU A 529 3.92 -7.76 -38.10
N LEU A 530 3.09 -8.25 -37.17
CA LEU A 530 2.86 -7.65 -35.85
C LEU A 530 2.41 -6.18 -35.94
N LYS A 531 1.59 -5.85 -36.93
CA LYS A 531 0.89 -4.56 -37.05
C LYS A 531 -0.45 -4.60 -36.33
N LEU A 532 -0.97 -3.44 -35.96
CA LEU A 532 -2.32 -3.34 -35.40
C LEU A 532 -3.35 -3.73 -36.47
N TYR A 533 -4.23 -4.67 -36.13
CA TYR A 533 -5.28 -5.13 -37.01
C TYR A 533 -6.63 -5.10 -36.30
N VAL A 534 -7.69 -4.68 -37.00
CA VAL A 534 -9.05 -4.60 -36.46
C VAL A 534 -9.95 -5.52 -37.27
N ASP A 535 -10.32 -6.64 -36.68
CA ASP A 535 -11.30 -7.55 -37.24
C ASP A 535 -12.71 -6.98 -37.00
N ARG A 536 -13.32 -6.46 -38.06
CA ARG A 536 -14.68 -5.89 -38.03
C ARG A 536 -15.76 -6.97 -37.88
N LYS A 537 -15.49 -8.21 -38.27
CA LYS A 537 -16.45 -9.32 -38.25
C LYS A 537 -16.63 -9.87 -36.84
N TYR A 538 -15.53 -10.01 -36.10
CA TYR A 538 -15.51 -10.47 -34.71
C TYR A 538 -15.36 -9.34 -33.69
N GLU A 539 -15.45 -8.08 -34.15
CA GLU A 539 -15.36 -6.88 -33.32
C GLU A 539 -14.16 -6.91 -32.36
N THR A 540 -13.02 -7.34 -32.89
CA THR A 540 -11.83 -7.68 -32.12
C THR A 540 -10.63 -6.91 -32.66
N VAL A 541 -9.87 -6.30 -31.76
CA VAL A 541 -8.63 -5.61 -32.05
C VAL A 541 -7.47 -6.54 -31.71
N ILE A 542 -6.63 -6.84 -32.70
CA ILE A 542 -5.42 -7.64 -32.51
C ILE A 542 -4.26 -6.70 -32.21
N LEU A 543 -3.72 -6.85 -31.01
CA LEU A 543 -2.68 -6.00 -30.46
C LEU A 543 -1.39 -6.81 -30.30
N PRO A 544 -0.27 -6.38 -30.90
CA PRO A 544 1.02 -7.03 -30.69
C PRO A 544 1.52 -6.72 -29.27
N ILE A 545 1.64 -7.74 -28.42
CA ILE A 545 2.15 -7.64 -27.05
C ILE A 545 3.33 -8.61 -26.92
N PHE A 546 4.51 -8.09 -26.56
CA PHE A 546 5.74 -8.87 -26.41
C PHE A 546 6.05 -9.81 -27.60
N GLY A 547 5.82 -9.36 -28.83
CA GLY A 547 6.08 -10.13 -30.05
C GLY A 547 5.00 -11.15 -30.42
N VAL A 548 3.86 -11.15 -29.72
CA VAL A 548 2.73 -12.06 -29.97
C VAL A 548 1.48 -11.26 -30.35
N PRO A 549 0.73 -11.63 -31.40
CA PRO A 549 -0.54 -11.00 -31.72
C PRO A 549 -1.62 -11.46 -30.73
N VAL A 550 -2.10 -10.55 -29.88
CA VAL A 550 -3.08 -10.85 -28.83
C VAL A 550 -4.44 -10.22 -29.16
N PRO A 551 -5.53 -11.00 -29.23
CA PRO A 551 -6.86 -10.48 -29.56
C PRO A 551 -7.59 -9.90 -28.34
N PHE A 552 -8.11 -8.68 -28.48
CA PHE A 552 -8.95 -8.00 -27.49
C PHE A 552 -10.30 -7.64 -28.09
N HIS A 553 -11.39 -8.12 -27.50
CA HIS A 553 -12.74 -7.75 -27.93
C HIS A 553 -12.99 -6.25 -27.67
N ILE A 554 -13.75 -5.57 -28.52
CA ILE A 554 -13.99 -4.12 -28.41
C ILE A 554 -14.65 -3.72 -27.08
N SER A 555 -15.45 -4.61 -26.48
CA SER A 555 -16.07 -4.41 -25.17
C SER A 555 -15.08 -4.29 -24.01
N THR A 556 -13.85 -4.74 -24.19
CA THR A 556 -12.77 -4.61 -23.18
C THR A 556 -12.08 -3.25 -23.26
N ILE A 557 -12.25 -2.50 -24.36
CA ILE A 557 -11.59 -1.21 -24.58
C ILE A 557 -12.49 -0.08 -24.07
N LYS A 558 -11.98 0.66 -23.08
CA LYS A 558 -12.66 1.82 -22.47
C LYS A 558 -12.62 3.02 -23.40
N ASN A 559 -11.43 3.45 -23.78
CA ASN A 559 -11.22 4.56 -24.71
C ASN A 559 -9.86 4.45 -25.40
N ILE A 560 -9.72 5.17 -26.49
CA ILE A 560 -8.45 5.30 -27.22
C ILE A 560 -8.14 6.78 -27.42
N SER A 561 -6.86 7.13 -27.35
CA SER A 561 -6.35 8.48 -27.56
C SER A 561 -5.13 8.41 -28.47
N GLN A 562 -4.98 9.42 -29.32
CA GLN A 562 -3.87 9.52 -30.26
C GLN A 562 -3.23 10.90 -30.10
N SER A 563 -1.90 10.94 -30.01
CA SER A 563 -1.11 12.17 -30.01
C SER A 563 0.02 12.08 -31.03
N VAL A 564 0.39 13.23 -31.59
CA VAL A 564 1.54 13.37 -32.50
C VAL A 564 2.52 14.31 -31.81
N GLU A 565 3.72 13.80 -31.50
CA GLU A 565 4.76 14.54 -30.79
C GLU A 565 6.05 14.46 -31.62
N GLY A 566 6.35 15.56 -32.33
CA GLY A 566 7.48 15.63 -33.25
C GLY A 566 7.44 14.53 -34.31
N ASP A 567 8.53 13.77 -34.42
CA ASP A 567 8.70 12.70 -35.41
C ASP A 567 7.99 11.38 -35.06
N TYR A 568 7.18 11.34 -34.00
CA TYR A 568 6.51 10.13 -33.55
C TYR A 568 4.98 10.30 -33.38
N THR A 569 4.24 9.25 -33.69
CA THR A 569 2.82 9.10 -33.36
C THR A 569 2.65 8.10 -32.23
N TYR A 570 1.82 8.45 -31.25
CA TYR A 570 1.46 7.61 -30.12
C TYR A 570 -0.02 7.24 -30.20
N LEU A 571 -0.33 5.96 -30.07
CA LEU A 571 -1.69 5.45 -29.91
C LEU A 571 -1.81 4.77 -28.54
N ARG A 572 -2.57 5.38 -27.64
CA ARG A 572 -2.86 4.84 -26.30
C ARG A 572 -4.26 4.23 -26.27
N ILE A 573 -4.33 2.99 -25.81
CA ILE A 573 -5.54 2.20 -25.65
C ILE A 573 -5.73 1.91 -24.17
N ASN A 574 -6.84 2.35 -23.60
CA ASN A 574 -7.21 2.10 -22.20
C ASN A 574 -8.28 1.02 -22.14
N PHE A 575 -8.12 0.05 -21.24
CA PHE A 575 -9.05 -1.06 -21.06
C PHE A 575 -9.87 -0.92 -19.78
N PHE A 576 -10.98 -1.64 -19.73
CA PHE A 576 -11.70 -1.88 -18.50
C PHE A 576 -10.92 -2.88 -17.64
N HIS A 577 -10.66 -2.51 -16.40
CA HIS A 577 -9.99 -3.36 -15.42
C HIS A 577 -10.67 -3.24 -14.06
N PRO A 578 -10.58 -4.27 -13.19
CA PRO A 578 -11.05 -4.18 -11.81
C PRO A 578 -10.40 -3.00 -11.08
N GLY A 579 -11.19 -2.26 -10.30
CA GLY A 579 -10.71 -1.09 -9.54
C GLY A 579 -10.66 0.23 -10.33
N ALA A 580 -11.04 0.27 -11.61
CA ALA A 580 -11.33 1.53 -12.27
C ALA A 580 -12.62 2.13 -11.66
N THR A 581 -12.53 3.32 -11.06
CA THR A 581 -13.69 4.05 -10.55
C THR A 581 -14.72 4.26 -11.68
N MET A 582 -15.83 3.55 -11.63
CA MET A 582 -16.95 3.73 -12.55
C MET A 582 -18.18 4.21 -11.78
N GLY A 583 -18.88 5.17 -12.38
CA GLY A 583 -20.22 5.57 -11.97
C GLY A 583 -21.16 4.36 -11.96
N ARG A 584 -22.16 4.43 -11.09
CA ARG A 584 -22.96 3.32 -10.53
C ARG A 584 -23.51 2.24 -11.48
N ASN A 585 -23.46 2.37 -12.81
CA ASN A 585 -24.22 1.50 -13.72
C ASN A 585 -23.48 0.92 -14.96
N GLU A 586 -22.16 1.03 -15.11
CA GLU A 586 -21.49 0.54 -16.35
C GLU A 586 -20.30 -0.42 -16.18
N GLY A 587 -19.94 -0.82 -14.96
CA GLY A 587 -18.84 -1.75 -14.70
C GLY A 587 -19.32 -3.20 -14.56
N GLY A 588 -19.20 -4.00 -15.62
CA GLY A 588 -19.65 -5.38 -15.65
C GLY A 588 -18.96 -6.30 -14.63
N ASN A 589 -19.72 -7.25 -14.09
CA ASN A 589 -19.19 -8.41 -13.35
C ASN A 589 -18.17 -9.15 -14.24
N TYR A 590 -16.90 -9.13 -13.84
CA TYR A 590 -15.84 -9.86 -14.51
C TYR A 590 -15.95 -11.34 -14.16
N SER A 591 -16.01 -12.22 -15.17
CA SER A 591 -16.17 -13.66 -14.95
C SER A 591 -14.98 -14.31 -14.23
N GLN A 592 -13.82 -13.65 -14.22
CA GLN A 592 -12.60 -14.08 -13.50
C GLN A 592 -11.91 -12.85 -12.86
N PRO A 593 -12.30 -12.47 -11.64
CA PRO A 593 -11.73 -11.30 -10.96
C PRO A 593 -10.23 -11.46 -10.61
N ASP A 594 -9.72 -12.69 -10.56
CA ASP A 594 -8.32 -13.01 -10.24
C ASP A 594 -7.39 -13.08 -11.47
N ALA A 595 -7.90 -12.84 -12.68
CA ALA A 595 -7.09 -12.83 -13.89
C ALA A 595 -6.14 -11.61 -13.95
N THR A 596 -5.09 -11.69 -14.76
CA THR A 596 -4.21 -10.53 -15.01
C THR A 596 -4.87 -9.60 -16.04
N PHE A 597 -5.13 -8.35 -15.66
CA PHE A 597 -5.77 -7.36 -16.52
C PHE A 597 -4.74 -6.37 -17.07
N VAL A 598 -4.85 -6.06 -18.35
CA VAL A 598 -4.09 -4.97 -18.98
C VAL A 598 -4.85 -3.67 -18.72
N LYS A 599 -4.21 -2.67 -18.11
CA LYS A 599 -4.83 -1.36 -17.83
C LYS A 599 -4.79 -0.43 -19.04
N GLU A 600 -3.59 -0.25 -19.59
CA GLU A 600 -3.34 0.60 -20.75
C GLU A 600 -2.20 0.02 -21.58
N VAL A 601 -2.25 0.24 -22.89
CA VAL A 601 -1.16 -0.07 -23.83
C VAL A 601 -0.93 1.15 -24.69
N THR A 602 0.33 1.55 -24.86
CA THR A 602 0.71 2.66 -25.74
C THR A 602 1.68 2.16 -26.81
N TYR A 603 1.29 2.34 -28.08
CA TYR A 603 2.15 2.09 -29.22
C TYR A 603 2.77 3.39 -29.71
N ARG A 604 4.05 3.35 -30.08
CA ARG A 604 4.80 4.47 -30.67
C ARG A 604 5.34 4.06 -32.03
N SER A 605 5.16 4.91 -33.03
CA SER A 605 5.68 4.69 -34.38
C SER A 605 6.27 5.98 -34.96
N THR A 606 7.32 5.87 -35.76
CA THR A 606 7.95 7.01 -36.46
C THR A 606 7.05 7.54 -37.58
N ASN A 607 7.10 8.86 -37.77
CA ASN A 607 6.51 9.59 -38.90
C ASN A 607 7.48 9.73 -40.07
N THR A 608 8.76 9.40 -39.85
CA THR A 608 9.80 9.42 -40.88
C THR A 608 9.64 8.23 -41.82
N LYS A 609 9.72 8.52 -43.12
CA LYS A 609 9.59 7.55 -44.19
C LYS A 609 10.98 7.15 -44.68
N GLU A 610 11.29 5.85 -44.70
CA GLU A 610 12.55 5.36 -45.28
C GLU A 610 12.47 5.30 -46.82
N PRO A 611 13.61 5.49 -47.54
CA PRO A 611 13.64 5.40 -49.00
C PRO A 611 13.21 4.00 -49.48
N GLY A 612 12.07 3.91 -50.17
CA GLY A 612 11.52 2.65 -50.72
C GLY A 612 10.17 2.22 -50.13
N GLU A 613 9.76 2.77 -48.98
CA GLU A 613 8.43 2.48 -48.42
C GLU A 613 7.35 3.37 -49.05
N ILE A 614 6.09 2.95 -49.04
CA ILE A 614 4.98 3.71 -49.65
C ILE A 614 4.40 4.71 -48.64
N SER A 615 4.26 4.31 -47.38
CA SER A 615 3.69 5.11 -46.28
C SER A 615 4.58 5.05 -45.04
N PRO A 616 4.65 6.10 -44.21
CA PRO A 616 5.39 6.05 -42.95
C PRO A 616 4.78 4.98 -42.02
N PRO A 617 5.58 4.34 -41.15
CA PRO A 617 5.10 3.34 -40.19
C PRO A 617 3.92 3.81 -39.32
N SER A 618 3.85 5.12 -39.01
CA SER A 618 2.72 5.71 -38.26
C SER A 618 1.35 5.60 -38.96
N SER A 619 1.32 5.29 -40.26
CA SER A 619 0.08 5.07 -41.02
C SER A 619 -0.76 3.91 -40.43
N ASN A 620 -0.10 2.88 -39.87
CA ASN A 620 -0.79 1.77 -39.21
C ASN A 620 -1.49 2.23 -37.90
N LEU A 621 -0.85 3.08 -37.10
CA LEU A 621 -1.46 3.62 -35.87
C LEU A 621 -2.65 4.53 -36.20
N ASN A 622 -2.51 5.39 -37.22
CA ASN A 622 -3.59 6.25 -37.72
C ASN A 622 -4.80 5.43 -38.19
N THR A 623 -4.55 4.39 -38.97
CA THR A 623 -5.60 3.50 -39.48
C THR A 623 -6.26 2.73 -38.33
N GLY A 624 -5.47 2.18 -37.41
CA GLY A 624 -5.95 1.49 -36.21
C GLY A 624 -6.87 2.38 -35.37
N PHE A 625 -6.47 3.62 -35.06
CA PHE A 625 -7.29 4.57 -34.30
C PHE A 625 -8.66 4.80 -34.95
N ARG A 626 -8.71 5.05 -36.26
CA ARG A 626 -9.96 5.27 -37.01
C ARG A 626 -10.88 4.04 -36.97
N LEU A 627 -10.31 2.86 -37.23
CA LEU A 627 -11.06 1.60 -37.28
C LEU A 627 -11.62 1.21 -35.91
N ILE A 628 -10.82 1.34 -34.84
CA ILE A 628 -11.27 1.05 -33.47
C ILE A 628 -12.43 1.97 -33.08
N LYS A 629 -12.35 3.28 -33.38
CA LYS A 629 -13.46 4.21 -33.12
C LYS A 629 -14.74 3.84 -33.89
N GLU A 630 -14.62 3.43 -35.15
CA GLU A 630 -15.77 3.02 -35.96
C GLU A 630 -16.48 1.80 -35.35
N VAL A 631 -15.72 0.76 -34.98
CA VAL A 631 -16.26 -0.46 -34.37
C VAL A 631 -16.82 -0.18 -32.97
N GLN A 632 -16.15 0.65 -32.16
CA GLN A 632 -16.62 1.03 -30.83
C GLN A 632 -17.96 1.79 -30.88
N LYS A 633 -18.14 2.67 -31.87
CA LYS A 633 -19.40 3.39 -32.08
C LYS A 633 -20.53 2.41 -32.43
N LYS A 634 -20.29 1.51 -33.39
CA LYS A 634 -21.27 0.48 -33.80
C LYS A 634 -21.65 -0.45 -32.64
N PHE A 635 -20.68 -0.88 -31.84
CA PHE A 635 -20.90 -1.73 -30.68
C PHE A 635 -21.78 -1.05 -29.62
N LYS A 636 -21.47 0.21 -29.25
CA LYS A 636 -22.24 0.96 -28.25
C LYS A 636 -23.68 1.22 -28.70
N THR A 637 -23.90 1.52 -29.99
CA THR A 637 -25.26 1.70 -30.53
C THR A 637 -26.06 0.40 -30.43
N ARG A 638 -25.46 -0.75 -30.79
CA ARG A 638 -26.14 -2.05 -30.69
C ARG A 638 -26.44 -2.44 -29.23
N GLU A 639 -25.53 -2.20 -28.30
CA GLU A 639 -25.77 -2.48 -26.87
C GLU A 639 -26.91 -1.61 -26.29
N ALA A 640 -27.01 -0.34 -26.73
CA ALA A 640 -28.11 0.53 -26.34
C ALA A 640 -29.45 0.01 -26.89
N GLU A 641 -29.49 -0.37 -28.17
CA GLU A 641 -30.69 -0.95 -28.80
C GLU A 641 -31.11 -2.29 -28.16
N GLU A 642 -30.16 -3.15 -27.78
CA GLU A 642 -30.45 -4.41 -27.07
C GLU A 642 -30.99 -4.15 -25.67
N ARG A 643 -30.43 -3.18 -24.95
CA ARG A 643 -30.93 -2.78 -23.61
C ARG A 643 -32.35 -2.20 -23.69
N GLU A 644 -32.64 -1.40 -24.70
CA GLU A 644 -34.01 -0.89 -24.95
C GLU A 644 -34.99 -2.01 -25.34
N LYS A 645 -34.53 -3.05 -26.06
CA LYS A 645 -35.33 -4.24 -26.41
C LYS A 645 -35.55 -5.19 -25.23
N GLU A 646 -34.68 -5.19 -24.22
CA GLU A 646 -34.83 -6.00 -23.01
C GLU A 646 -35.93 -5.46 -22.06
N ASP A 647 -36.20 -4.16 -22.09
CA ASP A 647 -37.31 -3.53 -21.34
C ASP A 647 -38.69 -3.69 -22.03
N LEU A 648 -38.72 -4.26 -23.24
CA LEU A 648 -39.97 -4.62 -23.93
C LEU A 648 -40.43 -6.01 -23.49
N VAL A 649 -41.56 -6.05 -22.79
CA VAL A 649 -42.24 -7.30 -22.36
C VAL A 649 -42.43 -8.22 -23.57
N LYS A 650 -41.81 -9.40 -23.55
CA LYS A 650 -42.06 -10.43 -24.57
C LYS A 650 -43.51 -10.86 -24.50
N GLN A 651 -44.27 -10.55 -25.55
CA GLN A 651 -45.63 -11.04 -25.70
C GLN A 651 -45.61 -12.57 -25.84
N ASP A 652 -46.36 -13.28 -24.99
CA ASP A 652 -46.47 -14.73 -25.05
C ASP A 652 -47.01 -15.18 -26.42
N THR A 653 -46.49 -16.31 -26.91
CA THR A 653 -46.95 -16.94 -28.16
C THR A 653 -48.46 -17.21 -28.09
N LEU A 654 -49.23 -16.54 -28.94
CA LEU A 654 -50.67 -16.70 -29.05
C LEU A 654 -51.03 -18.14 -29.44
N VAL A 655 -51.60 -18.88 -28.49
CA VAL A 655 -52.22 -20.18 -28.75
C VAL A 655 -53.68 -19.94 -29.14
N LEU A 656 -54.03 -20.23 -30.39
CA LEU A 656 -55.41 -20.19 -30.85
C LEU A 656 -56.23 -21.28 -30.14
N SER A 657 -57.21 -20.86 -29.33
CA SER A 657 -58.18 -21.77 -28.71
C SER A 657 -58.96 -22.51 -29.80
N GLN A 658 -58.93 -23.84 -29.76
CA GLN A 658 -59.66 -24.69 -30.70
C GLN A 658 -61.15 -24.87 -30.35
N SER A 659 -61.65 -24.25 -29.27
CA SER A 659 -63.09 -24.25 -28.95
C SER A 659 -63.76 -22.94 -29.40
N LYS A 660 -64.62 -23.05 -30.43
CA LYS A 660 -65.41 -21.96 -30.99
C LYS A 660 -66.52 -21.50 -30.04
N GLY A 661 -66.19 -20.66 -29.06
CA GLY A 661 -67.15 -19.91 -28.28
C GLY A 661 -66.56 -18.57 -27.86
N ASN A 662 -67.22 -17.45 -28.23
CA ASN A 662 -66.74 -16.11 -27.90
C ASN A 662 -66.60 -15.94 -26.37
N PRO A 663 -65.41 -15.59 -25.84
CA PRO A 663 -65.22 -15.42 -24.41
C PRO A 663 -66.04 -14.23 -23.87
N LYS A 664 -66.71 -14.41 -22.73
CA LYS A 664 -67.45 -13.33 -22.04
C LYS A 664 -66.63 -12.83 -20.85
N LEU A 665 -66.78 -11.55 -20.52
CA LEU A 665 -65.97 -10.82 -19.53
C LEU A 665 -65.84 -11.48 -18.14
N LYS A 666 -66.80 -12.35 -17.77
CA LYS A 666 -66.85 -13.10 -16.52
C LYS A 666 -65.83 -14.25 -16.41
N ASP A 667 -65.22 -14.65 -17.52
CA ASP A 667 -64.27 -15.76 -17.58
C ASP A 667 -62.82 -15.31 -17.32
N PHE A 668 -62.56 -13.99 -17.20
CA PHE A 668 -61.27 -13.46 -16.81
C PHE A 668 -61.20 -13.25 -15.29
N LYS A 669 -60.45 -14.11 -14.59
CA LYS A 669 -59.97 -13.82 -13.23
C LYS A 669 -58.50 -13.44 -13.27
N ARG A 670 -58.17 -12.27 -12.75
CA ARG A 670 -56.79 -11.81 -12.56
C ARG A 670 -56.20 -12.58 -11.37
N ARG A 671 -55.13 -13.33 -11.58
CA ARG A 671 -54.25 -13.81 -10.51
C ARG A 671 -53.14 -12.81 -10.29
#